data_AF-A0AAN6V3V3-F1
#
_entry.id   AF-A0AAN6V3V3-F1
#
_cell.length_a   1.000
_cell.length_b   1.000
_cell.length_c   1.000
_cell.angle_alpha   90.00
_cell.angle_beta   90.00
_cell.angle_gamma   90.00
#
_symmetry.space_group_name_H-M   'P 1'
#
loop_
_entity.id
_entity.type
_entity.pdbx_description
1 polymer ?
#
loop_
_entity_poly.entity_id
_entity_poly.type
_entity_poly.pdbx_seq_one_letter_code
_entity_poly.pdbx_strand_id
1 'polypeptide(L)'
;MRSHNAVALSALAAGARTQRREEFRRLGRRDGGTFEEVVTNEQARGGYFATCRLGTPGQDLTLQLDTGSSDIWVPDSEAQVCRQAGTEGCSLGTFDPARSNSFKVVGKGQFDIEYVDGSSSKGDYFTDVFEIGGATLKNVTMGLGKRTDISYGLVGVGYAVNEAIVGTTQSLSSVYPNLPVSMVDEGLINSVAYSLWLNDLDASSGSILFGGIDTEKYKGDLTRIEIYPTQKDIFSAFMVALTSLGGHSASGRDTLTSREFPIPVVLDSGTTLSYLPTDLARQTWTEVGAIYSDQLGAAVLPCAMQNSKGYFSFGFAGPNGPRINVTMDELVLDLTSGRAPTFTSGPYAGQEVCQFGIQNFTSAPYLLGDTFLRSAYVVYDLVNNQVGIAATDFNSTDSNIVPFPSMSAPIPSATVAPGQSEVTQVPSVTTPAYAASPGFMEGVARENGAVGMPVSWGMAQIVVIGTSMALAALGWWALLLFTVNIRVSDLKASFVERIVFFKLLMAICTVHVGPLCPGPRTLLQKPKELAAANMTPEAAAARMTPEESKKLSMVRNIGIAAHIDSGKTTVSERILFYTGRTKAIHEVRGRDGVGAKMDSMELERERGITIQSAATFADWKKVENGVEETYHFNLIDTPGHIDFTIEVERAMRVLDGAVMVLCAVSGVQSQTITVDRQMKRYNVPRISFVNKMDRMGANPFKAVEMINSKLKIPAAAVQIPIGSEKEFEGVVDLINMKAIRNDGQRGINVKISNTIPDNLKELAEEKRQELIEKLADVDDEMAEMFLDEKTPTPEQIKAAIRRATIALKFTPVLMGSALADKSVQPMLDAVCDYLPNPGNVENTALDRTKGEQPVKLMPYGSLPFVGLAFKLEENPYGQLTYIRVYQGTLRKGQYLFNARNDKKVRIPRIVRMHSNEMEDVSEIGAGEICAVFGVDCASGDTFTDGRLPYGMSSMYVPDAVMSLSIKPKRSSDADNFSKAMNRFMREDPTFRLHVDEESEETIISGMGELHLEIYVERLRREYKVDCETGKPRVAYRETISRKAEFDFLLRRQTGGPGDYARVVGWIEPNAENAEANSFENHVVGGSIPDKYISACSKGFDEACNKGPLLGHKVIGATLAVSDGATHVTDSSDYAFSLATQMAFRKAFPDAGGAVLEPLMKTTITAPLEFQGNVLMLMNKRGSIVDTESGSEEFTMIADCSLNAMFGFSTHLRAATQGKGEFSMEFSHYAPAPPHLQKELVAQYEKELEAKRNK
;
A
#
# COMPACT_ATOMS: atom_id res chain seq x y z
N MET A 1 31.05 -20.22 65.67
CA MET A 1 32.46 -20.12 65.24
C MET A 1 32.56 -20.91 63.95
N ARG A 2 32.45 -20.24 62.80
CA ARG A 2 33.48 -19.41 62.15
C ARG A 2 34.47 -20.26 61.35
N SER A 3 34.61 -19.85 60.10
CA SER A 3 35.80 -19.96 59.26
C SER A 3 36.37 -21.36 59.06
N HIS A 4 36.07 -21.94 57.89
CA HIS A 4 37.03 -22.51 56.93
C HIS A 4 36.27 -23.47 56.02
N ASN A 5 35.91 -23.01 54.81
CA ASN A 5 35.72 -23.83 53.60
C ASN A 5 35.20 -23.05 52.37
N ALA A 6 35.16 -21.71 52.40
CA ALA A 6 34.72 -20.90 51.26
C ALA A 6 35.84 -20.39 50.32
N VAL A 7 37.09 -20.82 50.47
CA VAL A 7 38.23 -20.28 49.69
C VAL A 7 38.80 -21.28 48.65
N ALA A 8 38.41 -22.55 48.68
CA ALA A 8 38.98 -23.56 47.76
C ALA A 8 38.18 -23.76 46.46
N LEU A 9 36.90 -23.36 46.38
CA LEU A 9 36.06 -23.58 45.19
C LEU A 9 36.00 -22.40 44.22
N SER A 10 36.37 -21.17 44.63
CA SER A 10 36.40 -20.01 43.73
C SER A 10 37.69 -19.90 42.90
N ALA A 11 38.77 -20.57 43.32
CA ALA A 11 40.06 -20.48 42.64
C ALA A 11 40.21 -21.46 41.45
N LEU A 12 39.47 -22.58 41.44
CA LEU A 12 39.52 -23.58 40.35
C LEU A 12 38.62 -23.23 39.17
N ALA A 13 37.54 -22.46 39.38
CA ALA A 13 36.65 -22.00 38.30
C ALA A 13 37.17 -20.75 37.57
N ALA A 14 37.95 -19.90 38.25
CA ALA A 14 38.52 -18.70 37.65
C ALA A 14 39.69 -19.03 36.70
N GLY A 15 40.57 -19.97 37.08
CA GLY A 15 41.76 -20.34 36.29
C GLY A 15 41.46 -21.02 34.95
N ALA A 16 40.40 -21.84 34.88
CA ALA A 16 40.03 -22.53 33.64
C ALA A 16 39.32 -21.60 32.62
N ARG A 17 38.64 -20.54 33.09
CA ARG A 17 38.00 -19.53 32.22
C ARG A 17 38.99 -18.49 31.69
N THR A 18 40.11 -18.24 32.38
CA THR A 18 41.11 -17.26 31.91
C THR A 18 42.08 -17.86 30.89
N GLN A 19 42.45 -19.14 31.01
CA GLN A 19 43.33 -19.79 30.02
C GLN A 19 42.68 -19.99 28.65
N ARG A 20 41.38 -20.33 28.57
CA ARG A 20 40.65 -20.35 27.28
C ARG A 20 40.47 -18.95 26.66
N ARG A 21 40.44 -17.89 27.49
CA ARG A 21 40.29 -16.50 27.03
C ARG A 21 41.59 -15.90 26.49
N GLU A 22 42.75 -16.43 26.86
CA GLU A 22 44.05 -15.93 26.36
C GLU A 22 44.53 -16.62 25.08
N GLU A 23 44.13 -17.87 24.80
CA GLU A 23 44.48 -18.54 23.53
C GLU A 23 43.71 -17.98 22.32
N PHE A 24 42.47 -17.53 22.50
CA PHE A 24 41.69 -16.90 21.41
C PHE A 24 41.95 -15.40 21.22
N ARG A 25 42.66 -14.73 22.15
CA ARG A 25 42.93 -13.29 22.09
C ARG A 25 44.07 -12.90 21.15
N ARG A 26 44.54 -13.83 20.30
CA ARG A 26 45.57 -13.59 19.27
C ARG A 26 45.02 -13.25 17.88
N LEU A 27 43.72 -13.01 17.72
CA LEU A 27 43.09 -12.74 16.42
C LEU A 27 42.56 -11.30 16.23
N GLY A 28 42.63 -10.43 17.24
CA GLY A 28 41.92 -9.13 17.25
C GLY A 28 42.52 -7.96 16.48
N ARG A 29 43.40 -8.18 15.50
CA ARG A 29 43.77 -7.16 14.49
C ARG A 29 44.49 -7.85 13.34
N ARG A 30 43.73 -8.27 12.33
CA ARG A 30 44.28 -8.74 11.05
C ARG A 30 44.15 -7.59 10.04
N ASP A 31 45.17 -7.47 9.20
CA ASP A 31 45.57 -6.29 8.41
C ASP A 31 44.65 -5.99 7.19
N GLY A 32 43.32 -6.16 7.31
CA GLY A 32 42.46 -6.24 6.12
C GLY A 32 40.98 -5.93 6.32
N GLY A 33 40.63 -4.80 6.95
CA GLY A 33 39.29 -4.20 6.85
C GLY A 33 38.10 -5.11 7.17
N THR A 34 38.28 -6.06 8.10
CA THR A 34 37.30 -7.10 8.46
C THR A 34 37.30 -7.32 9.98
N PHE A 35 36.12 -7.60 10.55
CA PHE A 35 35.93 -7.83 11.98
C PHE A 35 34.99 -9.01 12.20
N GLU A 36 35.41 -9.97 13.03
CA GLU A 36 34.64 -11.17 13.33
C GLU A 36 34.21 -11.17 14.80
N GLU A 37 32.94 -11.45 15.06
CA GLU A 37 32.41 -11.71 16.40
C GLU A 37 31.86 -13.13 16.47
N VAL A 38 32.19 -13.82 17.57
CA VAL A 38 31.67 -15.16 17.85
C VAL A 38 30.27 -15.02 18.45
N VAL A 39 29.28 -15.62 17.81
CA VAL A 39 27.91 -15.67 18.31
C VAL A 39 27.67 -16.97 19.07
N THR A 40 27.17 -16.88 20.29
CA THR A 40 26.90 -18.04 21.15
C THR A 40 25.48 -18.54 20.90
N ASN A 41 25.32 -19.84 20.69
CA ASN A 41 24.01 -20.48 20.57
C ASN A 41 23.43 -20.73 21.98
N GLU A 42 22.41 -19.97 22.38
CA GLU A 42 21.74 -20.14 23.67
C GLU A 42 20.49 -21.01 23.49
N GLN A 43 20.71 -22.33 23.45
CA GLN A 43 19.67 -23.33 23.18
C GLN A 43 18.45 -23.21 24.12
N ALA A 44 18.64 -22.78 25.37
CA ALA A 44 17.54 -22.64 26.34
C ALA A 44 16.63 -21.44 26.06
N ARG A 45 17.13 -20.39 25.39
CA ARG A 45 16.37 -19.18 25.05
C ARG A 45 15.92 -19.15 23.59
N GLY A 46 16.58 -19.93 22.72
CA GLY A 46 16.29 -19.97 21.29
C GLY A 46 16.84 -18.75 20.57
N GLY A 47 18.09 -18.82 20.11
CA GLY A 47 18.71 -17.78 19.30
C GLY A 47 20.22 -17.68 19.48
N TYR A 48 20.83 -16.82 18.66
CA TYR A 48 22.27 -16.55 18.66
C TYR A 48 22.58 -15.20 19.28
N PHE A 49 23.58 -15.16 20.17
CA PHE A 49 23.88 -13.97 20.97
C PHE A 49 25.34 -13.52 20.80
N ALA A 50 25.53 -12.24 20.53
CA ALA A 50 26.84 -11.58 20.48
C ALA A 50 27.16 -10.92 21.82
N THR A 51 28.42 -10.95 22.26
CA THR A 51 28.84 -10.22 23.46
C THR A 51 29.40 -8.87 23.05
N CYS A 52 28.76 -7.80 23.50
CA CYS A 52 29.12 -6.43 23.16
C CYS A 52 29.53 -5.66 24.42
N ARG A 53 30.31 -4.58 24.24
CA ARG A 53 30.72 -3.70 25.33
C ARG A 53 30.30 -2.26 25.08
N LEU A 54 29.54 -1.69 26.02
CA LEU A 54 28.86 -0.40 25.88
C LEU A 54 29.33 0.62 26.93
N GLY A 55 29.63 1.84 26.51
CA GLY A 55 29.87 2.97 27.41
C GLY A 55 31.32 3.21 27.85
N THR A 56 31.54 4.25 28.68
CA THR A 56 32.86 4.57 29.25
C THR A 56 32.81 4.86 30.77
N PRO A 57 33.31 3.98 31.65
CA PRO A 57 33.92 2.68 31.37
C PRO A 57 32.93 1.67 30.79
N GLY A 58 33.39 0.85 29.85
CA GLY A 58 32.54 -0.10 29.11
C GLY A 58 31.94 -1.19 30.01
N GLN A 59 30.65 -1.44 29.81
CA GLN A 59 29.81 -2.45 30.45
C GLN A 59 29.61 -3.61 29.47
N ASP A 60 29.84 -4.84 29.89
CA ASP A 60 29.68 -6.03 29.04
C ASP A 60 28.21 -6.48 29.07
N LEU A 61 27.61 -6.67 27.89
CA LEU A 61 26.25 -7.17 27.70
C LEU A 61 26.24 -8.23 26.59
N THR A 62 25.32 -9.18 26.69
CA THR A 62 25.08 -10.21 25.69
C THR A 62 23.73 -9.95 25.03
N LEU A 63 23.74 -9.75 23.71
CA LEU A 63 22.60 -9.27 22.94
C LEU A 63 22.28 -10.26 21.82
N GLN A 64 21.00 -10.47 21.52
CA GLN A 64 20.58 -11.37 20.43
C GLN A 64 20.94 -10.74 19.09
N LEU A 65 21.55 -11.51 18.19
CA LEU A 65 21.79 -11.10 16.82
C LEU A 65 20.48 -11.16 16.05
N ASP A 66 20.17 -10.09 15.32
CA ASP A 66 18.96 -9.99 14.52
C ASP A 66 19.28 -9.38 13.15
N THR A 67 19.18 -10.20 12.11
CA THR A 67 19.39 -9.77 10.72
C THR A 67 18.14 -9.14 10.11
N GLY A 68 16.97 -9.35 10.71
CA GLY A 68 15.70 -8.77 10.32
C GLY A 68 15.55 -7.30 10.75
N SER A 69 16.18 -6.87 11.84
CA SER A 69 16.09 -5.49 12.35
C SER A 69 17.39 -4.69 12.19
N SER A 70 17.30 -3.36 12.23
CA SER A 70 18.47 -2.45 12.15
C SER A 70 18.89 -1.85 13.50
N ASP A 71 17.99 -1.82 14.49
CA ASP A 71 18.27 -1.19 15.78
C ASP A 71 19.18 -2.05 16.66
N ILE A 72 20.17 -1.42 17.25
CA ILE A 72 20.79 -1.92 18.47
C ILE A 72 19.98 -1.37 19.65
N TRP A 73 19.53 -2.23 20.55
CA TRP A 73 18.90 -1.75 21.79
C TRP A 73 19.19 -2.64 22.98
N VAL A 74 19.18 -2.04 24.17
CA VAL A 74 19.54 -2.69 25.43
C VAL A 74 18.53 -2.41 26.54
N PRO A 75 18.24 -3.37 27.42
CA PRO A 75 17.35 -3.15 28.55
C PRO A 75 18.02 -2.23 29.59
N ASP A 76 17.25 -1.26 30.08
CA ASP A 76 17.68 -0.39 31.18
C ASP A 76 17.78 -1.21 32.48
N SER A 77 18.84 -0.98 33.26
CA SER A 77 19.00 -1.56 34.60
C SER A 77 17.80 -1.34 35.54
N GLU A 78 17.02 -0.26 35.32
CA GLU A 78 15.81 0.04 36.08
C GLU A 78 14.52 -0.52 35.45
N ALA A 79 14.58 -1.23 34.32
CA ALA A 79 13.40 -1.79 33.67
C ALA A 79 12.65 -2.77 34.59
N GLN A 80 11.33 -2.82 34.47
CA GLN A 80 10.47 -3.64 35.35
C GLN A 80 10.81 -5.13 35.26
N VAL A 81 11.05 -5.65 34.05
CA VAL A 81 11.42 -7.05 33.81
C VAL A 81 12.74 -7.44 34.47
N CYS A 82 13.68 -6.49 34.58
CA CYS A 82 14.98 -6.72 35.21
C CYS A 82 14.91 -6.68 36.75
N ARG A 83 13.88 -6.06 37.34
CA ARG A 83 13.71 -5.90 38.81
C ARG A 83 12.84 -6.96 39.48
N GLN A 84 12.06 -7.74 38.73
CA GLN A 84 11.17 -8.75 39.30
C GLN A 84 11.96 -9.95 39.85
N ALA A 85 11.87 -10.17 41.17
CA ALA A 85 12.47 -11.32 41.83
C ALA A 85 11.61 -12.58 41.57
N GLY A 86 12.05 -13.46 40.67
CA GLY A 86 11.43 -14.78 40.46
C GLY A 86 11.39 -15.27 39.00
N THR A 87 11.47 -14.38 38.02
CA THR A 87 11.82 -14.70 36.62
C THR A 87 13.34 -14.64 36.48
N GLU A 88 13.94 -15.25 35.44
CA GLU A 88 15.41 -15.25 35.21
C GLU A 88 16.06 -13.87 35.01
N GLY A 89 15.36 -12.77 35.32
CA GLY A 89 15.84 -11.39 35.24
C GLY A 89 16.47 -11.04 33.90
N CYS A 90 17.15 -9.91 33.83
CA CYS A 90 17.98 -9.57 32.68
C CYS A 90 19.38 -10.18 32.83
N SER A 91 19.44 -11.52 32.88
CA SER A 91 20.66 -12.29 33.17
C SER A 91 21.74 -12.16 32.09
N LEU A 92 21.36 -11.81 30.86
CA LEU A 92 22.27 -11.51 29.75
C LEU A 92 22.84 -10.08 29.78
N GLY A 93 22.50 -9.31 30.81
CA GLY A 93 23.05 -7.98 31.07
C GLY A 93 22.03 -6.86 30.89
N THR A 94 22.30 -5.75 31.58
CA THR A 94 21.53 -4.50 31.50
C THR A 94 22.49 -3.35 31.38
N PHE A 95 22.03 -2.27 30.74
CA PHE A 95 22.83 -1.06 30.66
C PHE A 95 22.41 -0.08 31.75
N ASP A 96 23.39 0.41 32.53
CA ASP A 96 23.20 1.48 33.51
C ASP A 96 23.76 2.80 32.94
N PRO A 97 22.89 3.75 32.54
CA PRO A 97 23.31 5.04 32.02
C PRO A 97 24.16 5.86 33.00
N ALA A 98 23.95 5.71 34.31
CA ALA A 98 24.67 6.48 35.33
C ALA A 98 26.14 6.06 35.47
N ARG A 99 26.51 4.90 34.92
CA ARG A 99 27.87 4.35 34.94
C ARG A 99 28.72 4.71 33.72
N SER A 100 28.14 5.31 32.68
CA SER A 100 28.86 5.71 31.46
C SER A 100 29.00 7.23 31.37
N ASN A 101 30.22 7.71 31.17
CA ASN A 101 30.54 9.13 30.99
C ASN A 101 30.27 9.63 29.57
N SER A 102 30.21 8.72 28.59
CA SER A 102 29.93 9.03 27.18
C SER A 102 28.46 8.86 26.80
N PHE A 103 27.61 8.46 27.74
CA PHE A 103 26.17 8.34 27.55
C PHE A 103 25.54 9.69 27.23
N LYS A 104 24.82 9.77 26.10
CA LYS A 104 24.10 10.97 25.69
C LYS A 104 22.74 10.60 25.10
N VAL A 105 21.66 11.08 25.72
CA VAL A 105 20.31 10.92 25.17
C VAL A 105 20.17 11.81 23.93
N VAL A 106 19.76 11.21 22.82
CA VAL A 106 19.50 11.91 21.54
C VAL A 106 18.01 11.95 21.20
N GLY A 107 17.21 10.99 21.67
CA GLY A 107 15.78 10.91 21.41
C GLY A 107 14.99 10.42 22.61
N LYS A 108 14.57 11.33 23.50
CA LYS A 108 13.86 10.96 24.73
C LYS A 108 12.43 10.49 24.44
N GLY A 109 12.08 9.28 24.88
CA GLY A 109 10.76 8.67 24.71
C GLY A 109 10.46 8.24 23.27
N GLN A 110 11.46 8.21 22.40
CA GLN A 110 11.31 7.99 20.96
C GLN A 110 11.60 6.55 20.52
N PHE A 111 12.23 5.74 21.37
CA PHE A 111 12.48 4.34 21.07
C PHE A 111 11.22 3.52 21.37
N ASP A 112 10.69 2.83 20.36
CA ASP A 112 9.48 1.99 20.45
C ASP A 112 9.53 0.87 19.40
N ILE A 113 9.72 -0.37 19.85
CA ILE A 113 9.76 -1.57 19.01
C ILE A 113 8.75 -2.62 19.50
N GLU A 114 8.10 -3.30 18.57
CA GLU A 114 7.14 -4.39 18.80
C GLU A 114 7.41 -5.52 17.78
N TYR A 115 7.53 -6.75 18.27
CA TYR A 115 7.87 -7.95 17.49
C TYR A 115 6.62 -8.76 17.13
N VAL A 116 6.77 -9.70 16.19
CA VAL A 116 5.66 -10.53 15.66
C VAL A 116 5.03 -11.42 16.73
N ASP A 117 5.78 -11.81 17.76
CA ASP A 117 5.31 -12.57 18.91
C ASP A 117 4.53 -11.71 19.93
N GLY A 118 4.42 -10.40 19.69
CA GLY A 118 3.75 -9.43 20.55
C GLY A 118 4.62 -8.87 21.68
N SER A 119 5.90 -9.26 21.77
CA SER A 119 6.85 -8.65 22.69
C SER A 119 7.23 -7.24 22.24
N SER A 120 7.61 -6.37 23.18
CA SER A 120 7.88 -4.96 22.89
C SER A 120 8.91 -4.32 23.83
N SER A 121 9.56 -3.26 23.35
CA SER A 121 10.49 -2.46 24.14
C SER A 121 10.32 -0.97 23.82
N LYS A 122 10.18 -0.15 24.87
CA LYS A 122 9.98 1.30 24.75
C LYS A 122 10.91 2.09 25.67
N GLY A 123 11.46 3.19 25.20
CA GLY A 123 12.26 4.10 26.01
C GLY A 123 12.92 5.24 25.22
N ASP A 124 14.22 5.45 25.42
CA ASP A 124 14.95 6.59 24.87
C ASP A 124 15.97 6.12 23.82
N TYR A 125 16.15 6.86 22.72
CA TYR A 125 17.36 6.74 21.90
C TYR A 125 18.53 7.47 22.57
N PHE A 126 19.69 6.83 22.62
CA PHE A 126 20.92 7.39 23.15
C PHE A 126 22.11 7.06 22.24
N THR A 127 23.17 7.85 22.34
CA THR A 127 24.46 7.57 21.71
C THR A 127 25.49 7.25 22.77
N ASP A 128 26.32 6.24 22.52
CA ASP A 128 27.47 5.91 23.36
C ASP A 128 28.57 5.18 22.53
N VAL A 129 29.66 4.78 23.17
CA VAL A 129 30.68 3.88 22.59
C VAL A 129 30.13 2.46 22.56
N PHE A 130 30.25 1.79 21.41
CA PHE A 130 29.82 0.41 21.20
C PHE A 130 30.99 -0.41 20.65
N GLU A 131 31.28 -1.57 21.25
CA GLU A 131 32.37 -2.46 20.85
C GLU A 131 31.83 -3.87 20.58
N ILE A 132 32.17 -4.43 19.41
CA ILE A 132 31.81 -5.78 18.94
C ILE A 132 32.95 -6.32 18.05
N GLY A 133 33.34 -7.59 18.16
CA GLY A 133 34.35 -8.21 17.30
C GLY A 133 35.74 -7.56 17.38
N GLY A 134 36.02 -6.80 18.45
CA GLY A 134 37.21 -5.95 18.57
C GLY A 134 37.16 -4.63 17.78
N ALA A 135 36.08 -4.36 17.04
CA ALA A 135 35.79 -3.05 16.48
C ALA A 135 35.22 -2.14 17.57
N THR A 136 35.75 -0.93 17.70
CA THR A 136 35.24 0.09 18.64
C THR A 136 34.66 1.24 17.85
N LEU A 137 33.35 1.44 17.95
CA LEU A 137 32.62 2.52 17.32
C LEU A 137 32.25 3.61 18.33
N LYS A 138 32.32 4.87 17.90
CA LYS A 138 32.03 6.06 18.71
C LYS A 138 30.73 6.70 18.27
N ASN A 139 29.86 7.01 19.23
CA ASN A 139 28.58 7.69 19.01
C ASN A 139 27.57 6.84 18.22
N VAL A 140 27.55 5.53 18.42
CA VAL A 140 26.51 4.66 17.83
C VAL A 140 25.18 4.97 18.50
N THR A 141 24.14 5.22 17.71
CA THR A 141 22.76 5.40 18.22
C THR A 141 22.17 4.04 18.58
N MET A 142 21.60 3.95 19.77
CA MET A 142 21.03 2.74 20.35
C MET A 142 19.73 3.06 21.09
N GLY A 143 18.81 2.09 21.16
CA GLY A 143 17.61 2.14 21.99
C GLY A 143 17.89 1.74 23.44
N LEU A 144 17.37 2.51 24.40
CA LEU A 144 17.37 2.17 25.83
C LEU A 144 15.96 1.74 26.24
N GLY A 145 15.76 0.43 26.39
CA GLY A 145 14.49 -0.19 26.78
C GLY A 145 14.15 0.02 28.24
N LYS A 146 13.42 1.11 28.55
CA LYS A 146 12.97 1.43 29.92
C LYS A 146 11.72 0.67 30.34
N ARG A 147 10.85 0.38 29.37
CA ARG A 147 9.62 -0.40 29.51
C ARG A 147 9.65 -1.51 28.48
N THR A 148 10.06 -2.69 28.90
CA THR A 148 10.16 -3.87 28.02
C THR A 148 9.67 -5.12 28.74
N ASP A 149 9.09 -6.03 27.98
CA ASP A 149 8.75 -7.40 28.39
C ASP A 149 9.82 -8.42 27.94
N ILE A 150 10.83 -7.99 27.18
CA ILE A 150 11.97 -8.79 26.74
C ILE A 150 13.10 -8.66 27.77
N SER A 151 13.66 -9.79 28.18
CA SER A 151 14.67 -9.86 29.25
C SER A 151 16.12 -9.65 28.79
N TYR A 152 16.33 -9.35 27.50
CA TYR A 152 17.63 -9.15 26.88
C TYR A 152 17.50 -8.10 25.77
N GLY A 153 18.64 -7.58 25.27
CA GLY A 153 18.66 -6.63 24.16
C GLY A 153 19.04 -7.28 22.83
N LEU A 154 19.04 -6.50 21.76
CA LEU A 154 19.33 -6.98 20.40
C LEU A 154 20.39 -6.13 19.69
N VAL A 155 21.07 -6.78 18.73
CA VAL A 155 21.99 -6.17 17.78
C VAL A 155 21.43 -6.36 16.38
N GLY A 156 20.72 -5.33 15.91
CA GLY A 156 20.23 -5.26 14.54
C GLY A 156 21.36 -5.01 13.53
N VAL A 157 21.40 -5.81 12.48
CA VAL A 157 22.35 -5.68 11.34
C VAL A 157 21.64 -5.60 9.98
N GLY A 158 20.32 -5.45 9.96
CA GLY A 158 19.48 -5.26 8.78
C GLY A 158 19.52 -3.83 8.21
N TYR A 159 18.75 -3.54 7.16
CA TYR A 159 18.73 -2.24 6.47
C TYR A 159 18.40 -1.06 7.41
N ALA A 160 19.14 0.04 7.33
CA ALA A 160 18.93 1.22 8.18
C ALA A 160 17.50 1.78 8.13
N VAL A 161 16.79 1.64 7.01
CA VAL A 161 15.38 2.09 6.89
C VAL A 161 14.38 1.26 7.71
N ASN A 162 14.79 0.14 8.32
CA ASN A 162 13.96 -0.74 9.15
C ASN A 162 14.03 -0.44 10.66
N GLU A 163 14.28 0.83 11.03
CA GLU A 163 14.39 1.29 12.42
C GLU A 163 13.05 1.31 13.17
N ALA A 164 13.14 1.15 14.49
CA ALA A 164 12.05 1.23 15.44
C ALA A 164 11.40 2.61 15.42
N ILE A 165 10.08 2.60 15.35
CA ILE A 165 9.23 3.75 15.05
C ILE A 165 9.49 4.90 16.04
N VAL A 166 9.97 6.03 15.53
CA VAL A 166 9.85 7.32 16.22
C VAL A 166 8.37 7.69 16.28
N GLY A 167 7.82 7.77 17.49
CA GLY A 167 6.40 8.02 17.71
C GLY A 167 5.79 9.16 16.86
N THR A 168 4.66 8.85 16.23
CA THR A 168 3.58 9.75 15.76
C THR A 168 3.76 10.64 14.52
N THR A 169 4.93 10.70 13.87
CA THR A 169 5.06 11.40 12.57
C THR A 169 5.97 10.61 11.64
N GLN A 170 5.40 10.00 10.59
CA GLN A 170 6.18 9.52 9.47
C GLN A 170 6.83 10.71 8.75
N SER A 171 8.05 11.04 9.13
CA SER A 171 9.02 11.66 8.24
C SER A 171 10.27 10.78 8.27
N LEU A 172 10.75 10.38 7.10
CA LEU A 172 12.07 9.79 6.83
C LEU A 172 13.24 10.70 7.28
N SER A 173 13.01 11.64 8.21
CA SER A 173 13.89 12.78 8.47
C SER A 173 14.97 12.53 9.51
N SER A 174 15.18 11.29 9.97
CA SER A 174 16.36 10.95 10.76
C SER A 174 16.61 9.44 10.83
N VAL A 175 16.68 8.75 9.69
CA VAL A 175 17.31 7.41 9.64
C VAL A 175 18.74 7.58 10.13
N TYR A 176 19.17 6.81 11.13
CA TYR A 176 20.53 6.86 11.65
C TYR A 176 21.38 5.73 11.05
N PRO A 177 22.72 5.88 11.00
CA PRO A 177 23.59 4.80 10.53
C PRO A 177 23.44 3.56 11.41
N ASN A 178 23.00 2.44 10.83
CA ASN A 178 23.01 1.13 11.49
C ASN A 178 24.46 0.64 11.71
N LEU A 179 24.63 -0.52 12.35
CA LEU A 179 25.97 -1.00 12.73
C LEU A 179 26.93 -1.20 11.53
N PRO A 180 26.56 -1.90 10.43
CA PRO A 180 27.45 -2.04 9.28
C PRO A 180 27.79 -0.71 8.59
N VAL A 181 26.83 0.23 8.49
CA VAL A 181 27.09 1.57 7.92
C VAL A 181 28.04 2.36 8.82
N SER A 182 27.82 2.32 10.14
CA SER A 182 28.71 2.98 11.11
C SER A 182 30.14 2.43 11.06
N MET A 183 30.32 1.12 10.80
CA MET A 183 31.65 0.53 10.62
C MET A 183 32.35 1.04 9.35
N VAL A 184 31.62 1.23 8.25
CA VAL A 184 32.19 1.84 7.03
C VAL A 184 32.52 3.32 7.26
N ASP A 185 31.64 4.07 7.92
CA ASP A 185 31.83 5.50 8.19
C ASP A 185 33.06 5.77 9.06
N GLU A 186 33.41 4.84 9.97
CA GLU A 186 34.64 4.90 10.76
C GLU A 186 35.88 4.32 10.05
N GLY A 187 35.73 3.84 8.82
CA GLY A 187 36.81 3.24 8.02
C GLY A 187 37.29 1.90 8.56
N LEU A 188 36.43 1.17 9.27
CA LEU A 188 36.73 -0.14 9.85
C LEU A 188 36.58 -1.25 8.80
N ILE A 189 35.52 -1.20 7.98
CA ILE A 189 35.27 -2.15 6.90
C ILE A 189 35.15 -1.46 5.54
N ASN A 190 35.43 -2.18 4.46
CA ASN A 190 35.50 -1.61 3.11
C ASN A 190 34.15 -1.50 2.39
N SER A 191 33.12 -2.24 2.82
CA SER A 191 31.78 -2.26 2.25
C SER A 191 30.74 -2.57 3.32
N VAL A 192 29.50 -2.11 3.14
CA VAL A 192 28.36 -2.36 4.04
C VAL A 192 27.84 -3.78 3.77
N ALA A 193 28.63 -4.77 4.16
CA ALA A 193 28.34 -6.17 3.98
C ALA A 193 28.86 -7.00 5.15
N TYR A 194 28.21 -8.12 5.42
CA TYR A 194 28.66 -9.10 6.40
C TYR A 194 28.25 -10.51 5.97
N SER A 195 28.95 -11.50 6.50
CA SER A 195 28.60 -12.90 6.32
C SER A 195 28.24 -13.55 7.65
N LEU A 196 27.28 -14.49 7.59
CA LEU A 196 26.73 -15.19 8.73
C LEU A 196 26.95 -16.69 8.58
N TRP A 197 27.52 -17.29 9.62
CA TRP A 197 27.71 -18.73 9.75
C TRP A 197 27.29 -19.18 11.15
N LEU A 198 26.13 -19.81 11.26
CA LEU A 198 25.55 -20.20 12.57
C LEU A 198 26.02 -21.57 13.07
N ASN A 199 26.67 -22.35 12.18
CA ASN A 199 27.08 -23.73 12.43
C ASN A 199 25.89 -24.69 12.73
N ASP A 200 26.15 -25.96 13.07
CA ASP A 200 25.10 -26.93 13.41
C ASP A 200 24.40 -26.61 14.76
N LEU A 201 23.24 -27.23 14.99
CA LEU A 201 22.42 -27.00 16.19
C LEU A 201 23.15 -27.38 17.50
N ASP A 202 24.00 -28.40 17.46
CA ASP A 202 24.75 -28.91 18.62
C ASP A 202 25.99 -28.05 18.94
N ALA A 203 26.43 -27.24 17.99
CA ALA A 203 27.54 -26.31 18.17
C ALA A 203 27.17 -25.21 19.17
N SER A 204 28.09 -24.96 20.10
CA SER A 204 27.92 -23.90 21.11
C SER A 204 28.06 -22.49 20.53
N SER A 205 28.54 -22.35 19.29
CA SER A 205 28.85 -21.06 18.70
C SER A 205 28.92 -21.10 17.18
N GLY A 206 28.55 -19.98 16.56
CA GLY A 206 28.84 -19.60 15.17
C GLY A 206 29.65 -18.29 15.11
N SER A 207 29.67 -17.64 13.95
CA SER A 207 30.27 -16.31 13.78
C SER A 207 29.51 -15.40 12.82
N ILE A 208 29.67 -14.09 13.06
CA ILE A 208 29.32 -13.01 12.13
C ILE A 208 30.61 -12.28 11.74
N LEU A 209 30.84 -12.12 10.43
CA LEU A 209 32.04 -11.49 9.88
C LEU A 209 31.65 -10.24 9.08
N PHE A 210 32.00 -9.07 9.60
CA PHE A 210 31.78 -7.78 8.94
C PHE A 210 32.89 -7.49 7.91
N GLY A 211 32.49 -7.00 6.73
CA GLY A 211 33.41 -6.53 5.67
C GLY A 211 34.04 -7.62 4.80
N GLY A 212 33.66 -8.89 4.96
CA GLY A 212 34.30 -10.01 4.28
C GLY A 212 33.48 -11.29 4.24
N ILE A 213 34.03 -12.29 3.57
CA ILE A 213 33.52 -13.66 3.54
C ILE A 213 34.59 -14.64 4.02
N ASP A 214 34.21 -15.75 4.62
CA ASP A 214 35.09 -16.87 4.91
C ASP A 214 34.81 -18.02 3.94
N THR A 215 35.77 -18.30 3.06
CA THR A 215 35.64 -19.31 2.00
C THR A 215 35.72 -20.75 2.51
N GLU A 216 36.16 -20.97 3.75
CA GLU A 216 36.20 -22.32 4.35
C GLU A 216 34.88 -22.69 5.04
N LYS A 217 33.91 -21.77 5.16
CA LYS A 217 32.66 -21.98 5.93
C LYS A 217 31.49 -22.53 5.11
N TYR A 218 31.66 -22.71 3.80
CA TYR A 218 30.62 -23.20 2.92
C TYR A 218 31.13 -24.21 1.90
N LYS A 219 30.20 -24.98 1.32
CA LYS A 219 30.45 -25.98 0.28
C LYS A 219 29.80 -25.58 -1.04
N GLY A 220 30.48 -25.91 -2.13
CA GLY A 220 30.02 -25.60 -3.49
C GLY A 220 30.23 -24.14 -3.85
N ASP A 221 29.49 -23.69 -4.86
CA ASP A 221 29.61 -22.33 -5.37
C ASP A 221 28.75 -21.36 -4.57
N LEU A 222 29.36 -20.28 -4.06
CA LEU A 222 28.63 -19.16 -3.49
C LEU A 222 27.82 -18.49 -4.59
N THR A 223 26.50 -18.49 -4.46
CA THR A 223 25.62 -17.99 -5.53
C THR A 223 24.96 -16.68 -5.11
N ARG A 224 25.15 -15.61 -5.87
CA ARG A 224 24.51 -14.31 -5.65
C ARG A 224 23.09 -14.30 -6.22
N ILE A 225 22.15 -13.88 -5.38
CA ILE A 225 20.73 -13.72 -5.67
C ILE A 225 20.31 -12.28 -5.37
N GLU A 226 19.54 -11.69 -6.29
CA GLU A 226 18.84 -10.42 -6.09
C GLU A 226 17.81 -10.49 -4.95
N ILE A 227 17.76 -9.41 -4.17
CA ILE A 227 16.75 -9.16 -3.13
C ILE A 227 15.54 -8.48 -3.77
N TYR A 228 14.33 -8.78 -3.29
CA TYR A 228 13.11 -8.11 -3.68
C TYR A 228 12.90 -6.82 -2.87
N PRO A 229 12.54 -5.71 -3.53
CA PRO A 229 12.18 -4.50 -2.82
C PRO A 229 10.85 -4.70 -2.07
N THR A 230 10.84 -4.35 -0.78
CA THR A 230 9.66 -4.46 0.10
C THR A 230 8.52 -3.50 -0.26
N GLN A 231 8.86 -2.36 -0.86
CA GLN A 231 7.97 -1.37 -1.48
C GLN A 231 8.69 -0.82 -2.71
N LYS A 232 8.01 -0.16 -3.65
CA LYS A 232 8.60 0.31 -4.93
C LYS A 232 9.97 1.00 -4.70
N ASP A 233 11.05 0.31 -5.09
CA ASP A 233 12.45 0.71 -4.96
C ASP A 233 13.02 0.90 -3.53
N ILE A 234 12.32 0.40 -2.49
CA ILE A 234 12.76 0.45 -1.09
C ILE A 234 13.09 -0.95 -0.57
N PHE A 235 14.32 -1.14 -0.14
CA PHE A 235 14.82 -2.35 0.50
C PHE A 235 14.83 -2.16 2.03
N SER A 236 13.90 -2.81 2.74
CA SER A 236 13.82 -2.79 4.21
C SER A 236 14.07 -4.15 4.86
N ALA A 237 14.10 -5.24 4.08
CA ALA A 237 14.37 -6.59 4.55
C ALA A 237 15.10 -7.40 3.47
N PHE A 238 15.82 -8.45 3.88
CA PHE A 238 16.50 -9.38 2.97
C PHE A 238 15.52 -10.41 2.38
N MET A 239 14.56 -9.90 1.59
CA MET A 239 13.52 -10.69 0.97
C MET A 239 14.03 -11.38 -0.30
N VAL A 240 14.01 -12.71 -0.33
CA VAL A 240 14.44 -13.53 -1.48
C VAL A 240 13.29 -14.41 -1.97
N ALA A 241 13.30 -14.77 -3.26
CA ALA A 241 12.29 -15.67 -3.81
C ALA A 241 12.65 -17.13 -3.54
N LEU A 242 11.85 -17.79 -2.70
CA LEU A 242 11.81 -19.25 -2.60
C LEU A 242 10.99 -19.77 -3.78
N THR A 243 11.61 -20.52 -4.69
CA THR A 243 11.01 -20.98 -5.96
C THR A 243 10.60 -22.45 -5.94
N SER A 244 11.18 -23.25 -5.05
CA SER A 244 10.78 -24.65 -4.87
C SER A 244 11.09 -25.16 -3.46
N LEU A 245 10.30 -26.12 -3.00
CA LEU A 245 10.57 -26.89 -1.79
C LEU A 245 10.33 -28.37 -2.09
N GLY A 246 11.27 -29.24 -1.75
CA GLY A 246 11.12 -30.69 -1.94
C GLY A 246 11.50 -31.47 -0.69
N GLY A 247 10.71 -32.50 -0.37
CA GLY A 247 11.05 -33.49 0.66
C GLY A 247 11.86 -34.63 0.06
N HIS A 248 12.96 -34.99 0.70
CA HIS A 248 13.81 -36.10 0.30
C HIS A 248 13.95 -37.09 1.45
N SER A 249 13.63 -38.35 1.19
CA SER A 249 13.82 -39.45 2.14
C SER A 249 14.39 -40.68 1.42
N ALA A 250 14.71 -41.73 2.16
CA ALA A 250 15.12 -43.00 1.54
C ALA A 250 13.99 -43.69 0.77
N SER A 251 12.73 -43.30 1.00
CA SER A 251 11.57 -43.76 0.24
C SER A 251 11.33 -43.04 -1.09
N GLY A 252 11.98 -41.90 -1.34
CA GLY A 252 11.82 -41.14 -2.58
C GLY A 252 12.01 -39.62 -2.42
N ARG A 253 11.70 -38.89 -3.50
CA ARG A 253 11.70 -37.43 -3.56
C ARG A 253 10.28 -36.95 -3.87
N ASP A 254 9.76 -36.09 -3.01
CA ASP A 254 8.47 -35.43 -3.18
C ASP A 254 8.68 -33.93 -3.43
N THR A 255 7.99 -33.40 -4.43
CA THR A 255 8.01 -31.96 -4.74
C THR A 255 6.78 -31.32 -4.09
N LEU A 256 7.00 -30.37 -3.18
CA LEU A 256 5.91 -29.67 -2.51
C LEU A 256 5.46 -28.48 -3.36
N THR A 257 4.16 -28.24 -3.42
CA THR A 257 3.58 -27.21 -4.27
C THR A 257 2.81 -26.20 -3.44
N SER A 258 3.01 -24.92 -3.69
CA SER A 258 2.20 -23.83 -3.14
C SER A 258 1.66 -22.97 -4.27
N ARG A 259 0.48 -22.39 -4.06
CA ARG A 259 -0.07 -21.38 -4.97
C ARG A 259 0.70 -20.06 -4.93
N GLU A 260 1.51 -19.88 -3.90
CA GLU A 260 2.27 -18.66 -3.64
C GLU A 260 3.70 -18.74 -4.22
N PHE A 261 4.09 -19.82 -4.92
CA PHE A 261 5.38 -19.86 -5.61
C PHE A 261 5.41 -18.90 -6.83
N PRO A 262 6.48 -18.10 -7.00
CA PRO A 262 7.63 -17.92 -6.10
C PRO A 262 7.26 -17.16 -4.80
N ILE A 263 7.62 -17.72 -3.64
CA ILE A 263 7.24 -17.18 -2.32
C ILE A 263 8.31 -16.18 -1.86
N PRO A 264 7.96 -14.92 -1.55
CA PRO A 264 8.88 -13.98 -0.92
C PRO A 264 9.13 -14.40 0.54
N VAL A 265 10.38 -14.73 0.88
CA VAL A 265 10.82 -15.10 2.23
C VAL A 265 11.94 -14.19 2.71
N VAL A 266 11.93 -13.81 3.99
CA VAL A 266 12.99 -13.01 4.63
C VAL A 266 13.96 -13.95 5.34
N LEU A 267 15.27 -13.71 5.15
CA LEU A 267 16.33 -14.45 5.86
C LEU A 267 16.64 -13.76 7.20
N ASP A 268 16.14 -14.34 8.30
CA ASP A 268 16.09 -13.65 9.60
C ASP A 268 16.60 -14.52 10.77
N SER A 269 17.66 -14.08 11.44
CA SER A 269 18.22 -14.72 12.66
C SER A 269 17.60 -14.20 13.96
N GLY A 270 16.70 -13.20 13.90
CA GLY A 270 15.92 -12.73 15.05
C GLY A 270 14.93 -13.78 15.59
N THR A 271 14.75 -14.89 14.87
CA THR A 271 13.87 -15.98 15.28
C THR A 271 14.46 -17.35 14.92
N THR A 272 14.26 -18.32 15.80
CA THR A 272 14.78 -19.68 15.60
C THR A 272 14.00 -20.47 14.56
N LEU A 273 12.68 -20.26 14.46
CA LEU A 273 11.80 -21.08 13.62
C LEU A 273 11.63 -20.48 12.22
N SER A 274 11.44 -21.33 11.22
CA SER A 274 11.07 -20.91 9.88
C SER A 274 9.55 -20.94 9.71
N TYR A 275 8.97 -19.88 9.16
CA TYR A 275 7.53 -19.76 8.95
C TYR A 275 7.21 -19.68 7.46
N LEU A 276 6.40 -20.62 6.99
CA LEU A 276 6.01 -20.75 5.58
C LEU A 276 4.49 -20.55 5.41
N PRO A 277 4.00 -20.33 4.17
CA PRO A 277 2.58 -20.33 3.87
C PRO A 277 1.89 -21.57 4.43
N THR A 278 0.64 -21.40 4.88
CA THR A 278 -0.08 -22.46 5.58
C THR A 278 -0.30 -23.73 4.74
N ASP A 279 -0.40 -23.61 3.40
CA ASP A 279 -0.51 -24.76 2.50
C ASP A 279 0.81 -25.53 2.38
N LEU A 280 1.94 -24.81 2.29
CA LEU A 280 3.29 -25.39 2.19
C LEU A 280 3.75 -25.98 3.53
N ALA A 281 3.57 -25.26 4.63
CA ALA A 281 3.89 -25.74 5.98
C ALA A 281 3.12 -27.03 6.31
N ARG A 282 1.82 -27.10 6.02
CA ARG A 282 1.03 -28.31 6.26
C ARG A 282 1.50 -29.51 5.42
N GLN A 283 1.97 -29.28 4.20
CA GLN A 283 2.61 -30.34 3.40
C GLN A 283 3.88 -30.84 4.07
N THR A 284 4.77 -29.94 4.53
CA THR A 284 5.97 -30.37 5.28
C THR A 284 5.64 -31.15 6.56
N TRP A 285 4.58 -30.75 7.28
CA TRP A 285 4.11 -31.49 8.46
C TRP A 285 3.61 -32.88 8.12
N THR A 286 2.96 -33.02 6.97
CA THR A 286 2.45 -34.31 6.48
C THR A 286 3.61 -35.25 6.12
N GLU A 287 4.68 -34.74 5.50
CA GLU A 287 5.86 -35.53 5.12
C GLU A 287 6.60 -36.14 6.32
N VAL A 288 6.69 -35.38 7.43
CA VAL A 288 7.38 -35.82 8.66
C VAL A 288 6.44 -36.39 9.71
N GLY A 289 5.13 -36.34 9.49
CA GLY A 289 4.12 -36.75 10.46
C GLY A 289 3.99 -35.83 11.69
N ALA A 290 4.32 -34.54 11.56
CA ALA A 290 4.14 -33.55 12.62
C ALA A 290 2.65 -33.22 12.84
N ILE A 291 2.30 -32.89 14.08
CA ILE A 291 0.94 -32.53 14.49
C ILE A 291 0.93 -31.15 15.13
N TYR A 292 -0.06 -30.33 14.81
CA TYR A 292 -0.21 -29.02 15.43
C TYR A 292 -0.82 -29.14 16.84
N SER A 293 -0.16 -28.57 17.84
CA SER A 293 -0.63 -28.54 19.23
C SER A 293 -1.21 -27.17 19.57
N ASP A 294 -2.52 -27.08 19.75
CA ASP A 294 -3.19 -25.84 20.18
C ASP A 294 -2.72 -25.33 21.54
N GLN A 295 -2.23 -26.24 22.41
CA GLN A 295 -1.71 -25.88 23.73
C GLN A 295 -0.35 -25.21 23.67
N LEU A 296 0.50 -25.64 22.71
CA LEU A 296 1.85 -25.10 22.53
C LEU A 296 1.89 -24.02 21.44
N GLY A 297 0.84 -23.89 20.63
CA GLY A 297 0.80 -22.97 19.49
C GLY A 297 1.79 -23.32 18.38
N ALA A 298 2.21 -24.58 18.28
CA ALA A 298 3.27 -25.01 17.36
C ALA A 298 3.05 -26.44 16.84
N ALA A 299 3.60 -26.72 15.66
CA ALA A 299 3.75 -28.07 15.13
C ALA A 299 4.83 -28.84 15.92
N VAL A 300 4.45 -30.02 16.40
CA VAL A 300 5.28 -30.90 17.22
C VAL A 300 5.35 -32.30 16.63
N LEU A 301 6.43 -33.01 16.95
CA LEU A 301 6.72 -34.35 16.45
C LEU A 301 7.57 -35.13 17.47
N PRO A 302 7.74 -36.45 17.32
CA PRO A 302 8.59 -37.23 18.22
C PRO A 302 10.06 -36.83 18.10
N CYS A 303 10.75 -36.60 19.22
CA CYS A 303 12.17 -36.24 19.23
C CYS A 303 13.05 -37.26 18.49
N ALA A 304 12.64 -38.54 18.45
CA ALA A 304 13.34 -39.58 17.69
C ALA A 304 13.49 -39.28 16.18
N MET A 305 12.64 -38.41 15.61
CA MET A 305 12.72 -37.98 14.21
C MET A 305 13.98 -37.19 13.89
N GLN A 306 14.69 -36.66 14.89
CA GLN A 306 16.01 -36.04 14.72
C GLN A 306 17.00 -36.99 14.02
N ASN A 307 16.86 -38.30 14.25
CA ASN A 307 17.70 -39.33 13.65
C ASN A 307 17.30 -39.73 12.22
N SER A 308 16.25 -39.12 11.65
CA SER A 308 15.81 -39.40 10.29
C SER A 308 16.84 -38.87 9.28
N LYS A 309 17.17 -39.68 8.27
CA LYS A 309 18.08 -39.29 7.19
C LYS A 309 17.44 -38.41 6.11
N GLY A 310 16.16 -38.06 6.28
CA GLY A 310 15.48 -37.20 5.34
C GLY A 310 15.90 -35.73 5.47
N TYR A 311 15.67 -34.95 4.42
CA TYR A 311 15.95 -33.51 4.40
C TYR A 311 14.96 -32.76 3.49
N PHE A 312 14.77 -31.47 3.75
CA PHE A 312 14.03 -30.57 2.87
C PHE A 312 15.00 -29.74 2.02
N SER A 313 14.75 -29.69 0.71
CA SER A 313 15.57 -28.93 -0.25
C SER A 313 14.84 -27.64 -0.66
N PHE A 314 15.36 -26.50 -0.22
CA PHE A 314 14.85 -25.16 -0.51
C PHE A 314 15.58 -24.59 -1.73
N GLY A 315 14.85 -24.27 -2.81
CA GLY A 315 15.41 -23.67 -4.03
C GLY A 315 15.11 -22.18 -4.15
N PHE A 316 16.09 -21.39 -4.57
CA PHE A 316 15.99 -19.92 -4.71
C PHE A 316 16.25 -19.45 -6.14
N ALA A 317 15.84 -18.22 -6.47
CA ALA A 317 16.13 -17.47 -7.71
C ALA A 317 15.67 -18.08 -9.07
N GLY A 318 15.36 -19.37 -9.16
CA GLY A 318 14.84 -19.99 -10.40
C GLY A 318 14.92 -21.52 -10.36
N PRO A 319 14.52 -22.23 -11.44
CA PRO A 319 14.58 -23.70 -11.50
C PRO A 319 16.00 -24.26 -11.33
N ASN A 320 17.00 -23.50 -11.80
CA ASN A 320 18.43 -23.80 -11.77
C ASN A 320 19.21 -22.96 -10.74
N GLY A 321 18.52 -22.25 -9.85
CA GLY A 321 19.18 -21.48 -8.79
C GLY A 321 19.66 -22.36 -7.63
N PRO A 322 20.29 -21.76 -6.61
CA PRO A 322 20.93 -22.50 -5.52
C PRO A 322 19.90 -23.26 -4.69
N ARG A 323 20.28 -24.46 -4.22
CA ARG A 323 19.44 -25.33 -3.38
C ARG A 323 20.12 -25.60 -2.05
N ILE A 324 19.44 -25.29 -0.96
CA ILE A 324 19.90 -25.53 0.41
C ILE A 324 19.13 -26.71 0.98
N ASN A 325 19.87 -27.74 1.41
CA ASN A 325 19.30 -28.93 2.01
C ASN A 325 19.36 -28.79 3.54
N VAL A 326 18.21 -28.83 4.18
CA VAL A 326 18.06 -28.75 5.64
C VAL A 326 17.67 -30.13 6.17
N THR A 327 18.54 -30.72 6.97
CA THR A 327 18.37 -32.07 7.54
C THR A 327 17.45 -32.06 8.76
N MET A 328 16.94 -33.23 9.15
CA MET A 328 15.97 -33.31 10.26
C MET A 328 16.57 -32.98 11.61
N ASP A 329 17.85 -33.23 11.85
CA ASP A 329 18.57 -32.84 13.06
C ASP A 329 18.57 -31.32 13.30
N GLU A 330 18.51 -30.52 12.23
CA GLU A 330 18.39 -29.07 12.30
C GLU A 330 16.94 -28.57 12.50
N LEU A 331 15.96 -29.40 12.14
CA LEU A 331 14.52 -29.09 12.16
C LEU A 331 13.79 -29.67 13.39
N VAL A 332 14.43 -30.49 14.21
CA VAL A 332 13.84 -31.05 15.43
C VAL A 332 14.46 -30.36 16.64
N LEU A 333 13.66 -29.55 17.33
CA LEU A 333 14.12 -28.73 18.45
C LEU A 333 13.53 -29.23 19.77
N ASP A 334 14.34 -29.25 20.83
CA ASP A 334 13.89 -29.59 22.17
C ASP A 334 12.96 -28.51 22.73
N LEU A 335 11.84 -28.91 23.35
CA LEU A 335 10.87 -27.98 23.96
C LEU A 335 11.34 -27.42 25.32
N THR A 336 12.22 -28.12 26.02
CA THR A 336 12.66 -27.77 27.36
C THR A 336 14.09 -28.21 27.58
N SER A 337 14.87 -27.44 28.33
CA SER A 337 16.22 -27.81 28.81
C SER A 337 16.25 -28.94 29.86
N GLY A 338 15.11 -29.60 30.11
CA GLY A 338 14.92 -30.69 31.07
C GLY A 338 14.35 -31.95 30.41
N ARG A 339 13.68 -32.81 31.19
CA ARG A 339 13.05 -34.02 30.63
C ARG A 339 11.90 -33.62 29.70
N ALA A 340 12.04 -33.91 28.40
CA ALA A 340 11.05 -33.58 27.40
C ALA A 340 9.66 -34.15 27.77
N PRO A 341 8.58 -33.38 27.57
CA PRO A 341 7.23 -33.87 27.78
C PRO A 341 6.95 -35.03 26.81
N THR A 342 6.15 -36.01 27.22
CA THR A 342 5.78 -37.14 26.36
C THR A 342 4.37 -37.00 25.82
N PHE A 343 4.10 -37.46 24.59
CA PHE A 343 2.74 -37.52 24.04
C PHE A 343 1.83 -38.38 24.94
N THR A 344 0.66 -37.88 25.30
CA THR A 344 -0.28 -38.57 26.20
C THR A 344 -1.34 -39.40 25.44
N SER A 345 -1.56 -39.10 24.16
CA SER A 345 -2.54 -39.75 23.29
C SER A 345 -2.12 -39.63 21.82
N GLY A 346 -2.78 -40.37 20.91
CA GLY A 346 -2.47 -40.36 19.48
C GLY A 346 -1.37 -41.35 19.08
N PRO A 347 -0.90 -41.31 17.81
CA PRO A 347 0.01 -42.31 17.25
C PRO A 347 1.42 -42.33 17.88
N TYR A 348 1.79 -41.28 18.62
CA TYR A 348 3.10 -41.14 19.26
C TYR A 348 3.05 -41.26 20.79
N ALA A 349 1.93 -41.71 21.36
CA ALA A 349 1.75 -41.79 22.81
C ALA A 349 2.92 -42.50 23.51
N GLY A 350 3.49 -41.86 24.54
CA GLY A 350 4.65 -42.33 25.29
C GLY A 350 6.01 -41.84 24.78
N GLN A 351 6.10 -41.28 23.57
CA GLN A 351 7.35 -40.73 23.02
C GLN A 351 7.56 -39.28 23.46
N GLU A 352 8.83 -38.84 23.54
CA GLU A 352 9.21 -37.46 23.86
C GLU A 352 8.82 -36.50 22.71
N VAL A 353 8.30 -35.32 23.08
CA VAL A 353 7.76 -34.30 22.18
C VAL A 353 8.83 -33.26 21.92
N CYS A 354 9.12 -33.04 20.65
CA CYS A 354 9.98 -31.97 20.16
C CYS A 354 9.19 -31.04 19.23
N GLN A 355 9.65 -29.80 19.10
CA GLN A 355 9.10 -28.81 18.20
C GLN A 355 9.68 -28.98 16.80
N PHE A 356 8.83 -28.86 15.78
CA PHE A 356 9.28 -28.85 14.39
C PHE A 356 9.72 -27.45 13.97
N GLY A 357 10.83 -27.35 13.24
CA GLY A 357 11.44 -26.07 12.85
C GLY A 357 10.63 -25.29 11.82
N ILE A 358 9.76 -25.94 11.04
CA ILE A 358 8.89 -25.28 10.04
C ILE A 358 7.49 -25.12 10.61
N GLN A 359 7.07 -23.88 10.81
CA GLN A 359 5.74 -23.49 11.29
C GLN A 359 4.92 -22.84 10.17
N ASN A 360 3.62 -22.74 10.39
CA ASN A 360 2.74 -22.01 9.48
C ASN A 360 2.59 -20.56 9.93
N PHE A 361 2.46 -19.66 8.95
CA PHE A 361 2.08 -18.29 9.20
C PHE A 361 1.04 -17.86 8.17
N THR A 362 0.20 -16.90 8.53
CA THR A 362 -0.99 -16.53 7.74
C THR A 362 -0.82 -15.27 6.91
N SER A 363 0.25 -14.51 7.12
CA SER A 363 0.48 -13.21 6.47
C SER A 363 1.94 -13.07 6.05
N ALA A 364 2.20 -12.71 4.80
CA ALA A 364 3.54 -12.33 4.36
C ALA A 364 4.03 -11.04 5.07
N PRO A 365 5.35 -10.81 5.21
CA PRO A 365 6.43 -11.65 4.72
C PRO A 365 6.61 -12.95 5.52
N TYR A 366 6.89 -14.04 4.81
CA TYR A 366 7.32 -15.30 5.41
C TYR A 366 8.79 -15.21 5.78
N LEU A 367 9.26 -16.07 6.67
CA LEU A 367 10.62 -15.96 7.19
C LEU A 367 11.31 -17.32 7.30
N LEU A 368 12.61 -17.34 7.03
CA LEU A 368 13.49 -18.48 7.22
C LEU A 368 14.41 -18.15 8.39
N GLY A 369 14.11 -18.79 9.53
CA GLY A 369 14.79 -18.61 10.81
C GLY A 369 16.09 -19.40 10.94
N ASP A 370 16.64 -19.46 12.15
CA ASP A 370 17.87 -20.21 12.45
C ASP A 370 17.82 -21.68 11.99
N THR A 371 16.64 -22.33 12.07
CA THR A 371 16.47 -23.71 11.58
C THR A 371 16.83 -23.89 10.11
N PHE A 372 16.71 -22.84 9.31
CA PHE A 372 17.19 -22.81 7.93
C PHE A 372 18.61 -22.23 7.85
N LEU A 373 18.86 -21.10 8.54
CA LEU A 373 20.13 -20.36 8.44
C LEU A 373 21.33 -21.15 8.97
N ARG A 374 21.15 -22.13 9.87
CA ARG A 374 22.23 -23.05 10.25
C ARG A 374 22.76 -23.87 9.08
N SER A 375 21.87 -24.25 8.15
CA SER A 375 22.23 -25.01 6.94
C SER A 375 22.74 -24.15 5.78
N ALA A 376 22.68 -22.81 5.91
CA ALA A 376 23.06 -21.86 4.86
C ALA A 376 24.19 -20.94 5.33
N TYR A 377 25.23 -20.82 4.51
CA TYR A 377 26.17 -19.71 4.65
C TYR A 377 25.64 -18.53 3.84
N VAL A 378 25.39 -17.41 4.50
CA VAL A 378 24.69 -16.26 3.91
C VAL A 378 25.57 -15.02 3.98
N VAL A 379 25.76 -14.35 2.84
CA VAL A 379 26.44 -13.07 2.72
C VAL A 379 25.41 -12.01 2.41
N TYR A 380 25.27 -11.03 3.30
CA TYR A 380 24.35 -9.92 3.19
C TYR A 380 25.10 -8.71 2.62
N ASP A 381 24.79 -8.32 1.38
CA ASP A 381 25.36 -7.16 0.69
C ASP A 381 24.32 -6.05 0.59
N LEU A 382 24.37 -5.11 1.55
CA LEU A 382 23.39 -4.03 1.66
C LEU A 382 23.66 -2.91 0.63
N VAL A 383 24.83 -2.90 -0.01
CA VAL A 383 25.18 -1.89 -1.02
C VAL A 383 24.64 -2.29 -2.39
N ASN A 384 24.84 -3.55 -2.77
CA ASN A 384 24.40 -4.05 -4.08
C ASN A 384 22.99 -4.67 -4.06
N ASN A 385 22.32 -4.69 -2.90
CA ASN A 385 21.01 -5.31 -2.69
C ASN A 385 20.96 -6.77 -3.15
N GLN A 386 21.99 -7.52 -2.75
CA GLN A 386 22.16 -8.93 -3.10
C GLN A 386 22.44 -9.76 -1.85
N VAL A 387 22.07 -11.04 -1.92
CA VAL A 387 22.50 -12.05 -0.96
C VAL A 387 23.38 -13.06 -1.68
N GLY A 388 24.51 -13.43 -1.11
CA GLY A 388 25.26 -14.62 -1.48
C GLY A 388 24.80 -15.80 -0.64
N ILE A 389 24.41 -16.92 -1.24
CA ILE A 389 23.96 -18.10 -0.49
C ILE A 389 24.67 -19.37 -0.98
N ALA A 390 25.12 -20.18 -0.03
CA ALA A 390 25.72 -21.50 -0.26
C ALA A 390 25.33 -22.46 0.87
N ALA A 391 25.51 -23.76 0.65
CA ALA A 391 25.34 -24.76 1.71
C ALA A 391 26.47 -24.61 2.75
N THR A 392 26.13 -24.64 4.03
CA THR A 392 27.12 -24.54 5.12
C THR A 392 28.09 -25.72 5.12
N ASP A 393 29.31 -25.51 5.63
CA ASP A 393 30.19 -26.61 6.06
C ASP A 393 30.20 -26.74 7.60
N PHE A 394 29.42 -27.69 8.12
CA PHE A 394 29.39 -28.03 9.54
C PHE A 394 30.74 -28.54 10.10
N ASN A 395 31.62 -29.07 9.25
CA ASN A 395 32.91 -29.64 9.70
C ASN A 395 34.07 -28.63 9.66
N SER A 396 33.80 -27.38 9.31
CA SER A 396 34.85 -26.39 9.07
C SER A 396 35.50 -25.89 10.36
N THR A 397 36.74 -26.30 10.60
CA THR A 397 37.60 -25.77 11.67
C THR A 397 38.59 -24.72 11.16
N ASP A 398 38.81 -24.67 9.85
CA ASP A 398 39.72 -23.74 9.19
C ASP A 398 39.00 -22.42 8.84
N SER A 399 39.77 -21.40 8.48
CA SER A 399 39.25 -20.07 8.14
C SER A 399 40.13 -19.42 7.07
N ASN A 400 39.51 -18.96 5.99
CA ASN A 400 40.14 -18.20 4.91
C ASN A 400 39.27 -16.99 4.55
N ILE A 401 39.54 -15.88 5.25
CA ILE A 401 38.81 -14.63 5.12
C ILE A 401 39.27 -13.85 3.89
N VAL A 402 38.32 -13.55 3.01
CA VAL A 402 38.48 -12.68 1.86
C VAL A 402 37.69 -11.39 2.12
N PRO A 403 38.37 -10.24 2.31
CA PRO A 403 37.68 -8.97 2.51
C PRO A 403 37.04 -8.49 1.21
N PHE A 404 35.95 -7.71 1.33
CA PHE A 404 35.45 -6.94 0.18
C PHE A 404 36.51 -5.93 -0.26
N PRO A 405 36.84 -5.87 -1.56
CA PRO A 405 37.91 -4.99 -2.03
C PRO A 405 37.52 -3.51 -2.02
N SER A 406 36.23 -3.17 -2.10
CA SER A 406 35.71 -1.80 -2.06
C SER A 406 34.20 -1.74 -1.80
N MET A 407 33.67 -0.53 -1.55
CA MET A 407 32.28 -0.26 -1.11
C MET A 407 31.19 -0.91 -1.97
N SER A 408 31.38 -1.01 -3.29
CA SER A 408 30.40 -1.58 -4.24
C SER A 408 30.96 -2.77 -5.00
N ALA A 409 32.00 -3.42 -4.47
CA ALA A 409 32.53 -4.62 -5.08
C ALA A 409 31.47 -5.74 -5.00
N PRO A 410 31.35 -6.59 -6.05
CA PRO A 410 30.51 -7.77 -5.96
C PRO A 410 31.02 -8.70 -4.85
N ILE A 411 30.12 -9.52 -4.31
CA ILE A 411 30.45 -10.53 -3.30
C ILE A 411 31.64 -11.38 -3.80
N PRO A 412 32.78 -11.40 -3.08
CA PRO A 412 33.96 -12.13 -3.51
C PRO A 412 33.65 -13.60 -3.77
N SER A 413 34.24 -14.18 -4.81
CA SER A 413 34.06 -15.60 -5.18
C SER A 413 32.61 -16.05 -5.51
N ALA A 414 31.64 -15.13 -5.58
CA ALA A 414 30.24 -15.47 -5.85
C ALA A 414 29.88 -15.44 -7.35
N THR A 415 29.06 -16.39 -7.80
CA THR A 415 28.54 -16.51 -9.18
C THR A 415 27.06 -16.13 -9.24
N VAL A 416 26.58 -15.60 -10.36
CA VAL A 416 25.16 -15.20 -10.53
C VAL A 416 24.27 -16.44 -10.57
N ALA A 417 23.13 -16.41 -9.88
CA ALA A 417 22.10 -17.42 -10.03
C ALA A 417 21.58 -17.50 -11.49
N PRO A 418 21.65 -18.68 -12.15
CA PRO A 418 21.17 -18.85 -13.51
C PRO A 418 19.65 -18.66 -13.60
N GLY A 419 19.17 -17.88 -14.59
CA GLY A 419 17.75 -17.73 -14.87
C GLY A 419 16.98 -16.87 -13.86
N GLN A 420 17.67 -15.99 -13.12
CA GLN A 420 17.03 -15.14 -12.10
C GLN A 420 16.00 -14.14 -12.68
N SER A 421 16.06 -13.82 -13.98
CA SER A 421 15.05 -13.04 -14.70
C SER A 421 13.78 -13.84 -15.05
N GLU A 422 13.80 -15.17 -14.95
CA GLU A 422 12.68 -16.06 -15.30
C GLU A 422 11.67 -16.25 -14.16
N VAL A 423 11.88 -15.60 -13.00
CA VAL A 423 11.03 -15.70 -11.79
C VAL A 423 9.59 -15.15 -12.01
N THR A 424 9.25 -14.75 -13.23
CA THR A 424 7.90 -14.33 -13.66
C THR A 424 6.99 -15.47 -14.12
N GLN A 425 7.46 -16.73 -14.16
CA GLN A 425 6.60 -17.86 -14.56
C GLN A 425 5.89 -18.55 -13.39
N VAL A 426 4.55 -18.56 -13.45
CA VAL A 426 3.67 -19.34 -12.58
C VAL A 426 3.97 -20.83 -12.78
N PRO A 427 4.35 -21.59 -11.73
CA PRO A 427 4.58 -23.02 -11.87
C PRO A 427 3.28 -23.74 -12.25
N SER A 428 3.35 -24.66 -13.22
CA SER A 428 2.25 -25.56 -13.52
C SER A 428 1.93 -26.40 -12.30
N VAL A 429 0.68 -26.32 -11.82
CA VAL A 429 0.13 -27.19 -10.76
C VAL A 429 0.38 -28.64 -11.16
N THR A 430 1.36 -29.28 -10.54
CA THR A 430 1.46 -30.73 -10.54
C THR A 430 0.69 -31.22 -9.32
N THR A 431 -0.24 -32.14 -9.56
CA THR A 431 -0.91 -32.86 -8.47
C THR A 431 0.19 -33.53 -7.64
N PRO A 432 0.23 -33.39 -6.31
CA PRO A 432 1.22 -34.09 -5.50
C PRO A 432 1.06 -35.58 -5.77
N ALA A 433 2.04 -36.15 -6.47
CA ALA A 433 2.16 -37.57 -6.62
C ALA A 433 2.75 -38.09 -5.32
N TYR A 434 1.89 -38.36 -4.33
CA TYR A 434 2.28 -39.09 -3.13
C TYR A 434 2.71 -40.50 -3.54
N ALA A 435 3.99 -40.67 -3.87
CA ALA A 435 4.56 -41.95 -4.26
C ALA A 435 5.26 -42.65 -3.07
N ALA A 436 5.48 -41.95 -1.95
CA ALA A 436 6.18 -42.49 -0.80
C ALA A 436 5.24 -43.14 0.24
N SER A 437 5.32 -44.47 0.37
CA SER A 437 5.02 -45.17 1.61
C SER A 437 6.37 -45.65 2.18
N PRO A 438 6.83 -45.27 3.39
CA PRO A 438 6.24 -44.47 4.46
C PRO A 438 7.07 -43.21 4.85
N GLY A 439 7.06 -42.13 4.06
CA GLY A 439 7.60 -40.81 4.45
C GLY A 439 8.99 -40.79 5.14
N PHE A 440 9.27 -39.75 5.92
CA PHE A 440 10.54 -39.58 6.67
C PHE A 440 10.68 -40.52 7.89
N MET A 441 9.81 -41.52 8.04
CA MET A 441 9.70 -42.38 9.23
C MET A 441 10.64 -43.59 9.25
N GLU A 442 11.58 -43.65 8.30
CA GLU A 442 12.50 -44.77 8.15
C GLU A 442 13.61 -44.71 9.22
N GLY A 443 13.68 -45.72 10.10
CA GLY A 443 14.67 -45.81 11.18
C GLY A 443 14.17 -45.42 12.57
N VAL A 444 12.91 -44.94 12.70
CA VAL A 444 12.28 -44.69 14.00
C VAL A 444 11.67 -46.00 14.53
N ALA A 445 12.12 -46.47 15.70
CA ALA A 445 11.66 -47.72 16.28
C ALA A 445 10.14 -47.72 16.53
N ARG A 446 9.40 -48.54 15.79
CA ARG A 446 7.96 -48.77 16.01
C ARG A 446 7.76 -49.66 17.23
N GLU A 447 7.46 -49.07 18.38
CA GLU A 447 6.78 -49.80 19.44
C GLU A 447 5.27 -49.80 19.19
N ASN A 448 4.77 -50.99 18.83
CA ASN A 448 3.37 -51.44 18.83
C ASN A 448 2.36 -50.79 17.86
N GLY A 449 2.01 -51.56 16.82
CA GLY A 449 0.68 -51.57 16.24
C GLY A 449 0.52 -50.84 14.90
N ALA A 450 0.11 -51.59 13.87
CA ALA A 450 -0.17 -51.09 12.54
C ALA A 450 -1.19 -49.95 12.54
N VAL A 451 -0.81 -48.78 12.02
CA VAL A 451 -1.73 -47.72 11.60
C VAL A 451 -1.52 -47.51 10.11
N GLY A 452 -2.45 -48.03 9.31
CA GLY A 452 -2.60 -47.57 7.92
C GLY A 452 -3.01 -46.10 7.92
N MET A 453 -2.56 -45.36 6.90
CA MET A 453 -2.90 -43.94 6.71
C MET A 453 -4.37 -43.66 7.01
N PRO A 454 -4.71 -42.82 8.00
CA PRO A 454 -6.09 -42.44 8.22
C PRO A 454 -6.40 -41.13 7.52
N VAL A 455 -7.42 -41.20 6.67
CA VAL A 455 -8.18 -40.08 6.11
C VAL A 455 -8.81 -39.28 7.27
N SER A 456 -8.68 -37.95 7.24
CA SER A 456 -9.38 -36.93 8.03
C SER A 456 -9.47 -37.13 9.56
N TRP A 457 -8.81 -36.28 10.35
CA TRP A 457 -9.06 -36.20 11.80
C TRP A 457 -9.63 -34.85 12.22
N GLY A 458 -10.83 -34.92 12.80
CA GLY A 458 -11.40 -33.86 13.62
C GLY A 458 -10.89 -33.92 15.05
N MET A 459 -10.79 -32.74 15.66
CA MET A 459 -10.59 -32.41 17.09
C MET A 459 -10.41 -33.60 18.05
N ALA A 460 -9.15 -33.94 18.34
CA ALA A 460 -8.77 -34.68 19.53
C ALA A 460 -7.85 -33.79 20.37
N GLN A 461 -8.28 -33.46 21.59
CA GLN A 461 -7.52 -32.64 22.53
C GLN A 461 -6.33 -33.43 23.07
N ILE A 462 -5.11 -32.92 22.86
CA ILE A 462 -3.91 -33.34 23.60
C ILE A 462 -3.87 -32.50 24.87
N VAL A 463 -3.74 -33.15 26.02
CA VAL A 463 -3.53 -32.50 27.33
C VAL A 463 -2.13 -32.85 27.79
N VAL A 464 -1.24 -31.86 27.85
CA VAL A 464 0.09 -31.97 28.49
C VAL A 464 -0.01 -31.35 29.88
N ILE A 465 0.04 -32.19 30.93
CA ILE A 465 0.12 -31.70 32.31
C ILE A 465 1.59 -31.41 32.62
N GLY A 466 1.97 -30.13 32.62
CA GLY A 466 3.22 -29.65 33.18
C GLY A 466 3.15 -29.66 34.71
N THR A 467 3.74 -30.67 35.35
CA THR A 467 4.05 -30.62 36.78
C THR A 467 5.28 -29.73 37.01
N SER A 468 5.06 -28.43 37.28
CA SER A 468 5.85 -27.63 38.25
C SER A 468 5.53 -26.14 38.11
N MET A 469 4.76 -25.61 39.06
CA MET A 469 4.87 -24.28 39.71
C MET A 469 3.50 -23.83 40.22
N ALA A 470 3.08 -24.42 41.34
CA ALA A 470 2.16 -23.77 42.27
C ALA A 470 2.97 -23.42 43.52
N LEU A 471 3.46 -22.18 43.59
CA LEU A 471 4.00 -21.58 44.81
C LEU A 471 4.11 -20.05 44.66
N ALA A 472 2.96 -19.36 44.65
CA ALA A 472 2.74 -18.10 45.37
C ALA A 472 1.35 -17.52 45.05
N ALA A 473 0.60 -17.22 46.11
CA ALA A 473 -0.71 -16.54 46.15
C ALA A 473 -1.86 -17.34 45.49
N LEU A 474 -2.77 -17.97 46.24
CA LEU A 474 -3.50 -17.45 47.39
C LEU A 474 -3.88 -18.60 48.32
N GLY A 475 -3.14 -18.71 49.43
CA GLY A 475 -3.68 -19.34 50.62
C GLY A 475 -4.66 -18.38 51.29
N TRP A 476 -5.94 -18.72 51.24
CA TRP A 476 -6.88 -18.68 52.36
C TRP A 476 -8.27 -19.11 51.83
N TRP A 477 -8.96 -19.94 52.62
CA TRP A 477 -10.29 -20.56 52.38
C TRP A 477 -10.33 -21.95 51.72
N ALA A 478 -9.68 -22.94 52.34
CA ALA A 478 -10.19 -24.31 52.36
C ALA A 478 -9.69 -25.05 53.61
N LEU A 479 -10.25 -24.71 54.77
CA LEU A 479 -10.19 -25.53 55.98
C LEU A 479 -11.61 -25.68 56.49
N LEU A 480 -12.40 -26.51 55.81
CA LEU A 480 -13.58 -27.17 56.37
C LEU A 480 -14.08 -28.23 55.38
N LEU A 481 -14.03 -29.48 55.86
CA LEU A 481 -14.89 -30.60 55.49
C LEU A 481 -14.45 -31.47 54.32
N PHE A 482 -13.44 -32.29 54.61
CA PHE A 482 -13.61 -33.74 54.42
C PHE A 482 -14.87 -34.21 55.16
N THR A 483 -15.75 -34.96 54.51
CA THR A 483 -16.19 -36.32 54.91
C THR A 483 -17.39 -36.82 54.09
N VAL A 484 -17.39 -38.12 53.81
CA VAL A 484 -18.49 -39.01 53.36
C VAL A 484 -18.75 -39.05 51.84
N ASN A 485 -18.15 -39.99 51.07
CA ASN A 485 -18.56 -41.39 50.82
C ASN A 485 -19.96 -41.56 50.20
N ILE A 486 -20.05 -41.96 48.93
CA ILE A 486 -20.78 -43.16 48.43
C ILE A 486 -20.88 -43.14 46.89
N ARG A 487 -20.77 -44.35 46.33
CA ARG A 487 -20.72 -44.76 44.92
C ARG A 487 -22.11 -45.05 44.32
N VAL A 488 -22.19 -44.85 42.99
CA VAL A 488 -22.76 -45.72 41.93
C VAL A 488 -24.22 -46.18 42.05
N SER A 489 -25.09 -45.77 41.11
CA SER A 489 -25.74 -46.66 40.10
C SER A 489 -27.04 -46.06 39.51
N ASP A 490 -27.12 -46.14 38.18
CA ASP A 490 -28.31 -46.37 37.34
C ASP A 490 -29.29 -45.25 36.89
N LEU A 491 -29.60 -45.37 35.58
CA LEU A 491 -30.86 -45.15 34.85
C LEU A 491 -31.14 -43.80 34.13
N LYS A 492 -30.85 -43.85 32.82
CA LYS A 492 -31.70 -43.53 31.64
C LYS A 492 -32.89 -42.53 31.78
N ALA A 493 -32.83 -41.54 30.89
CA ALA A 493 -33.86 -41.07 29.95
C ALA A 493 -35.00 -40.11 30.38
N SER A 494 -35.24 -39.19 29.43
CA SER A 494 -36.40 -38.33 29.11
C SER A 494 -36.75 -37.10 29.96
N PHE A 495 -36.52 -35.95 29.32
CA PHE A 495 -37.43 -34.81 29.08
C PHE A 495 -38.71 -34.66 29.92
N VAL A 496 -38.93 -33.39 30.31
CA VAL A 496 -40.10 -32.77 30.96
C VAL A 496 -40.05 -32.73 32.49
N GLU A 497 -39.40 -31.69 33.03
CA GLU A 497 -39.97 -30.80 34.05
C GLU A 497 -39.06 -29.57 34.28
N ARG A 498 -39.51 -28.42 33.79
CA ARG A 498 -39.06 -27.10 34.28
C ARG A 498 -39.95 -26.74 35.48
N ILE A 499 -39.41 -25.91 36.38
CA ILE A 499 -40.06 -25.25 37.54
C ILE A 499 -39.90 -26.02 38.84
N VAL A 500 -38.72 -25.91 39.49
CA VAL A 500 -38.55 -25.86 40.97
C VAL A 500 -37.11 -25.41 41.33
N PHE A 501 -36.11 -25.61 40.46
CA PHE A 501 -34.71 -25.30 40.80
C PHE A 501 -34.33 -23.80 40.82
N PHE A 502 -35.20 -22.91 40.35
CA PHE A 502 -34.92 -21.47 40.25
C PHE A 502 -35.26 -20.66 41.51
N LYS A 503 -35.82 -21.29 42.56
CA LYS A 503 -36.25 -20.61 43.80
C LYS A 503 -35.37 -20.85 45.03
N LEU A 504 -34.35 -21.72 44.95
CA LEU A 504 -33.49 -22.03 46.10
C LEU A 504 -32.15 -21.27 46.11
N LEU A 505 -31.74 -20.65 44.99
CA LEU A 505 -30.47 -19.90 44.92
C LEU A 505 -30.59 -18.38 45.14
N MET A 506 -31.82 -17.87 45.37
CA MET A 506 -32.11 -16.44 45.52
C MET A 506 -32.21 -15.97 46.99
N ALA A 507 -31.84 -16.80 47.97
CA ALA A 507 -32.08 -16.52 49.40
C ALA A 507 -30.80 -16.41 50.28
N ILE A 508 -29.60 -16.41 49.71
CA ILE A 508 -28.36 -16.21 50.49
C ILE A 508 -27.46 -15.21 49.75
N CYS A 509 -27.87 -13.94 49.74
CA CYS A 509 -26.97 -12.79 49.51
C CYS A 509 -27.71 -11.50 49.85
N THR A 510 -27.97 -11.29 51.14
CA THR A 510 -28.32 -9.99 51.68
C THR A 510 -27.60 -9.88 53.02
N VAL A 511 -26.54 -9.06 53.07
CA VAL A 511 -26.10 -8.23 54.20
C VAL A 511 -24.66 -7.72 53.94
N HIS A 512 -24.57 -6.41 53.65
CA HIS A 512 -23.53 -5.44 54.03
C HIS A 512 -22.23 -5.23 53.20
N VAL A 513 -22.33 -4.17 52.39
CA VAL A 513 -21.37 -3.04 52.10
C VAL A 513 -20.37 -3.15 50.93
N GLY A 514 -20.69 -2.41 49.85
CA GLY A 514 -19.77 -1.44 49.20
C GLY A 514 -19.12 -1.84 47.86
N PRO A 515 -18.97 -0.93 46.87
CA PRO A 515 -19.13 -1.27 45.44
C PRO A 515 -17.82 -1.27 44.63
N LEU A 516 -17.65 -2.24 43.73
CA LEU A 516 -16.94 -2.13 42.43
C LEU A 516 -16.90 -3.50 41.71
N CYS A 517 -17.93 -3.80 40.91
CA CYS A 517 -17.84 -4.79 39.82
C CYS A 517 -19.01 -4.61 38.82
N PRO A 518 -18.77 -4.47 37.50
CA PRO A 518 -19.82 -4.47 36.48
C PRO A 518 -20.33 -5.90 36.22
N GLY A 519 -21.65 -6.05 36.06
CA GLY A 519 -22.35 -7.34 36.05
C GLY A 519 -22.26 -8.18 34.76
N PRO A 520 -22.79 -9.43 34.81
CA PRO A 520 -22.71 -10.42 33.74
C PRO A 520 -23.82 -10.19 32.70
N ARG A 521 -23.53 -9.40 31.66
CA ARG A 521 -24.34 -9.35 30.42
C ARG A 521 -23.57 -9.79 29.16
N THR A 522 -22.26 -9.97 29.26
CA THR A 522 -21.35 -10.13 28.11
C THR A 522 -21.12 -11.58 27.65
N LEU A 523 -21.48 -12.60 28.44
CA LEU A 523 -21.16 -14.00 28.11
C LEU A 523 -22.23 -14.75 27.31
N LEU A 524 -23.41 -14.16 27.09
CA LEU A 524 -24.51 -14.77 26.30
C LEU A 524 -24.59 -14.24 24.85
N GLN A 525 -23.72 -13.31 24.44
CA GLN A 525 -23.76 -12.68 23.10
C GLN A 525 -22.91 -13.41 22.04
N LYS A 526 -21.80 -14.04 22.41
CA LYS A 526 -20.86 -14.68 21.46
C LYS A 526 -21.48 -15.71 20.49
N PRO A 527 -22.45 -16.57 20.87
CA PRO A 527 -23.05 -17.54 19.95
C PRO A 527 -24.04 -16.92 18.95
N LYS A 528 -24.69 -15.80 19.32
CA LYS A 528 -25.61 -15.08 18.43
C LYS A 528 -24.88 -14.19 17.42
N GLU A 529 -23.70 -13.69 17.78
CA GLU A 529 -22.89 -12.81 16.93
C GLU A 529 -22.14 -13.56 15.83
N LEU A 530 -21.64 -14.78 16.08
CA LEU A 530 -21.00 -15.60 15.04
C LEU A 530 -21.99 -16.09 13.97
N ALA A 531 -23.25 -16.27 14.34
CA ALA A 531 -24.33 -16.67 13.42
C ALA A 531 -24.78 -15.54 12.49
N ALA A 532 -24.40 -14.28 12.76
CA ALA A 532 -24.78 -13.11 11.95
C ALA A 532 -23.82 -12.86 10.76
N ALA A 533 -22.56 -13.29 10.85
CA ALA A 533 -21.53 -13.06 9.82
C ALA A 533 -21.69 -13.94 8.57
N ASN A 534 -22.37 -15.09 8.68
CA ASN A 534 -22.64 -16.02 7.57
C ASN A 534 -24.13 -16.03 7.16
N MET A 535 -24.86 -14.93 7.36
CA MET A 535 -26.27 -14.85 6.98
C MET A 535 -26.46 -14.60 5.48
N THR A 536 -27.36 -15.37 4.85
CA THR A 536 -27.79 -15.10 3.46
C THR A 536 -28.65 -13.83 3.38
N PRO A 537 -28.70 -13.13 2.22
CA PRO A 537 -29.51 -11.92 2.03
C PRO A 537 -30.99 -12.09 2.41
N GLU A 538 -31.56 -13.25 2.12
CA GLU A 538 -32.94 -13.61 2.45
C GLU A 538 -33.16 -13.76 3.96
N ALA A 539 -32.19 -14.32 4.68
CA ALA A 539 -32.25 -14.46 6.14
C ALA A 539 -32.08 -13.11 6.87
N ALA A 540 -31.31 -12.18 6.29
CA ALA A 540 -31.16 -10.83 6.82
C ALA A 540 -32.44 -9.99 6.60
N ALA A 541 -33.03 -10.05 5.40
CA ALA A 541 -34.30 -9.39 5.09
C ALA A 541 -35.45 -9.91 5.97
N ALA A 542 -35.51 -11.23 6.23
CA ALA A 542 -36.54 -11.84 7.08
C ALA A 542 -36.40 -11.49 8.58
N ARG A 543 -35.22 -11.06 9.04
CA ARG A 543 -34.96 -10.65 10.44
C ARG A 543 -34.96 -9.14 10.65
N MET A 544 -34.99 -8.34 9.59
CA MET A 544 -35.03 -6.88 9.68
C MET A 544 -36.35 -6.42 10.32
N THR A 545 -36.26 -5.47 11.24
CA THR A 545 -37.48 -4.95 11.88
C THR A 545 -38.28 -4.11 10.87
N PRO A 546 -39.63 -4.10 10.94
CA PRO A 546 -40.45 -3.27 10.06
C PRO A 546 -40.11 -1.78 10.14
N GLU A 547 -39.66 -1.31 11.31
CA GLU A 547 -39.23 0.08 11.52
C GLU A 547 -37.94 0.42 10.79
N GLU A 548 -36.91 -0.44 10.85
CA GLU A 548 -35.66 -0.25 10.11
C GLU A 548 -35.87 -0.33 8.59
N SER A 549 -36.69 -1.26 8.13
CA SER A 549 -37.03 -1.39 6.71
C SER A 549 -37.74 -0.14 6.18
N LYS A 550 -38.70 0.39 6.95
CA LYS A 550 -39.38 1.65 6.63
C LYS A 550 -38.43 2.85 6.66
N LYS A 551 -37.49 2.90 7.60
CA LYS A 551 -36.48 3.98 7.63
C LYS A 551 -35.60 3.94 6.38
N LEU A 552 -35.10 2.75 6.01
CA LEU A 552 -34.27 2.55 4.82
C LEU A 552 -35.03 2.93 3.53
N SER A 553 -36.33 2.61 3.44
CA SER A 553 -37.14 2.93 2.27
C SER A 553 -37.33 4.44 2.04
N MET A 554 -37.16 5.26 3.08
CA MET A 554 -37.30 6.71 3.02
C MET A 554 -35.97 7.43 2.70
N VAL A 555 -34.83 6.75 2.67
CA VAL A 555 -33.51 7.35 2.36
C VAL A 555 -33.26 7.36 0.85
N ARG A 556 -32.71 8.46 0.32
CA ARG A 556 -32.17 8.56 -1.04
C ARG A 556 -30.78 9.20 -1.01
N ASN A 557 -29.79 8.48 -1.53
CA ASN A 557 -28.44 9.00 -1.75
C ASN A 557 -28.31 9.41 -3.21
N ILE A 558 -28.41 10.71 -3.49
CA ILE A 558 -28.50 11.25 -4.85
C ILE A 558 -27.35 12.21 -5.18
N GLY A 559 -26.81 12.08 -6.39
CA GLY A 559 -25.87 13.05 -6.94
C GLY A 559 -26.50 13.91 -8.02
N ILE A 560 -26.12 15.18 -8.11
CA ILE A 560 -26.45 16.03 -9.26
C ILE A 560 -25.24 16.09 -10.18
N ALA A 561 -25.40 15.62 -11.41
CA ALA A 561 -24.31 15.54 -12.39
C ALA A 561 -24.74 16.10 -13.75
N ALA A 562 -23.84 16.81 -14.44
CA ALA A 562 -24.16 17.55 -15.66
C ALA A 562 -22.90 18.12 -16.32
N HIS A 563 -23.06 18.57 -17.57
CA HIS A 563 -22.07 19.43 -18.24
C HIS A 563 -21.88 20.78 -17.52
N ILE A 564 -20.77 21.46 -17.80
CA ILE A 564 -20.53 22.85 -17.35
C ILE A 564 -21.69 23.74 -17.79
N ASP A 565 -22.06 24.72 -16.96
CA ASP A 565 -23.15 25.66 -17.24
C ASP A 565 -24.51 25.03 -17.57
N SER A 566 -24.77 23.79 -17.18
CA SER A 566 -26.12 23.20 -17.25
C SER A 566 -27.03 23.61 -16.08
N GLY A 567 -26.46 24.28 -15.07
CA GLY A 567 -27.17 24.79 -13.89
C GLY A 567 -27.30 23.78 -12.75
N LYS A 568 -26.29 22.92 -12.54
CA LYS A 568 -26.24 21.95 -11.42
C LYS A 568 -26.45 22.63 -10.07
N THR A 569 -25.55 23.54 -9.72
CA THR A 569 -25.58 24.29 -8.46
C THR A 569 -26.89 25.05 -8.29
N THR A 570 -27.42 25.61 -9.39
CA THR A 570 -28.74 26.27 -9.37
C THR A 570 -29.86 25.28 -9.02
N VAL A 571 -29.84 24.07 -9.58
CA VAL A 571 -30.79 23.01 -9.21
C VAL A 571 -30.62 22.62 -7.75
N SER A 572 -29.39 22.35 -7.29
CA SER A 572 -29.06 22.02 -5.89
C SER A 572 -29.60 23.06 -4.90
N GLU A 573 -29.41 24.36 -5.18
CA GLU A 573 -29.94 25.46 -4.37
C GLU A 573 -31.48 25.45 -4.31
N ARG A 574 -32.17 25.16 -5.44
CA ARG A 574 -33.63 25.03 -5.43
C ARG A 574 -34.11 23.83 -4.64
N ILE A 575 -33.38 22.71 -4.69
CA ILE A 575 -33.67 21.54 -3.86
C ILE A 575 -33.61 21.93 -2.38
N LEU A 576 -32.57 22.64 -1.95
CA LEU A 576 -32.41 23.11 -0.57
C LEU A 576 -33.48 24.12 -0.15
N PHE A 577 -33.90 25.00 -1.06
CA PHE A 577 -34.98 25.95 -0.80
C PHE A 577 -36.33 25.27 -0.63
N TYR A 578 -36.72 24.37 -1.54
CA TYR A 578 -38.03 23.71 -1.51
C TYR A 578 -38.16 22.69 -0.37
N THR A 579 -37.05 22.10 0.08
CA THR A 579 -36.99 21.25 1.28
C THR A 579 -36.98 22.06 2.59
N GLY A 580 -36.98 23.40 2.51
CA GLY A 580 -37.02 24.29 3.67
C GLY A 580 -35.70 24.45 4.42
N ARG A 581 -34.59 23.92 3.88
CA ARG A 581 -33.26 24.00 4.50
C ARG A 581 -32.64 25.39 4.34
N THR A 582 -32.83 26.04 3.19
CA THR A 582 -32.38 27.41 2.95
C THR A 582 -33.57 28.36 2.82
N LYS A 583 -33.53 29.52 3.50
CA LYS A 583 -34.62 30.51 3.49
C LYS A 583 -34.56 31.51 2.33
N ALA A 584 -33.40 31.65 1.68
CA ALA A 584 -33.16 32.57 0.57
C ALA A 584 -32.33 31.89 -0.52
N ILE A 585 -32.63 32.17 -1.78
CA ILE A 585 -31.82 31.66 -2.90
C ILE A 585 -30.86 32.74 -3.37
N HIS A 586 -29.60 32.36 -3.52
CA HIS A 586 -28.53 33.19 -4.09
C HIS A 586 -28.06 32.61 -5.42
N GLU A 587 -27.69 33.47 -6.36
CA GLU A 587 -27.19 33.06 -7.68
C GLU A 587 -25.67 32.94 -7.67
N VAL A 588 -25.12 31.96 -8.39
CA VAL A 588 -23.66 31.68 -8.49
C VAL A 588 -22.87 32.91 -8.96
N ARG A 589 -23.46 33.75 -9.82
CA ARG A 589 -22.90 35.03 -10.29
C ARG A 589 -23.87 36.20 -10.08
N GLY A 590 -24.54 36.21 -8.94
CA GLY A 590 -25.47 37.27 -8.57
C GLY A 590 -24.79 38.61 -8.31
N ARG A 591 -25.53 39.72 -8.47
CA ARG A 591 -25.06 41.08 -8.12
C ARG A 591 -24.90 41.30 -6.61
N ASP A 592 -25.40 40.37 -5.82
CA ASP A 592 -25.40 40.38 -4.35
C ASP A 592 -24.04 39.96 -3.75
N GLY A 593 -23.15 39.36 -4.53
CA GLY A 593 -21.78 39.02 -4.10
C GLY A 593 -21.68 37.94 -3.02
N VAL A 594 -22.81 37.34 -2.61
CA VAL A 594 -22.88 36.28 -1.59
C VAL A 594 -22.52 34.90 -2.18
N GLY A 595 -22.90 34.65 -3.44
CA GLY A 595 -22.69 33.36 -4.13
C GLY A 595 -23.65 32.26 -3.65
N ALA A 596 -23.65 31.11 -4.33
CA ALA A 596 -24.43 29.95 -3.92
C ALA A 596 -23.89 29.36 -2.60
N LYS A 597 -24.76 28.82 -1.75
CA LYS A 597 -24.39 28.18 -0.46
C LYS A 597 -23.59 26.89 -0.69
N MET A 598 -23.80 26.23 -1.83
CA MET A 598 -23.06 25.01 -2.20
C MET A 598 -21.60 25.28 -2.59
N ASP A 599 -21.29 26.46 -3.14
CA ASP A 599 -19.92 26.88 -3.50
C ASP A 599 -19.29 27.58 -2.29
N SER A 600 -18.67 26.80 -1.42
CA SER A 600 -18.14 27.27 -0.13
C SER A 600 -16.77 27.92 -0.25
N MET A 601 -15.95 27.52 -1.24
CA MET A 601 -14.62 28.07 -1.44
C MET A 601 -14.68 29.43 -2.14
N GLU A 602 -13.80 30.35 -1.76
CA GLU A 602 -13.70 31.66 -2.42
C GLU A 602 -13.39 31.52 -3.93
N LEU A 603 -12.52 30.57 -4.30
CA LEU A 603 -12.16 30.29 -5.69
C LEU A 603 -13.37 29.81 -6.52
N GLU A 604 -14.26 29.03 -5.92
CA GLU A 604 -15.49 28.57 -6.58
C GLU A 604 -16.42 29.75 -6.88
N ARG A 605 -16.57 30.70 -5.92
CA ARG A 605 -17.39 31.90 -6.09
C ARG A 605 -16.81 32.87 -7.12
N GLU A 606 -15.48 33.05 -7.14
CA GLU A 606 -14.80 33.93 -8.09
C GLU A 606 -14.88 33.38 -9.52
N ARG A 607 -14.61 32.09 -9.71
CA ARG A 607 -14.64 31.46 -11.04
C ARG A 607 -16.06 31.07 -11.47
N GLY A 608 -16.99 30.92 -10.53
CA GLY A 608 -18.37 30.48 -10.75
C GLY A 608 -18.45 29.02 -11.21
N ILE A 609 -17.59 28.17 -10.66
CA ILE A 609 -17.54 26.72 -10.93
C ILE A 609 -17.42 25.96 -9.62
N THR A 610 -18.01 24.77 -9.55
CA THR A 610 -17.84 23.85 -8.42
C THR A 610 -16.55 23.05 -8.62
N ILE A 611 -15.66 23.08 -7.64
CA ILE A 611 -14.33 22.44 -7.65
C ILE A 611 -14.37 21.18 -6.80
N GLN A 612 -14.84 21.28 -5.55
CA GLN A 612 -14.99 20.15 -4.65
C GLN A 612 -16.44 19.69 -4.59
N SER A 613 -16.67 18.40 -4.42
CA SER A 613 -18.03 17.89 -4.23
C SER A 613 -18.61 18.37 -2.89
N ALA A 614 -19.81 18.94 -2.89
CA ALA A 614 -20.47 19.41 -1.68
C ALA A 614 -21.54 18.41 -1.25
N ALA A 615 -21.40 17.87 -0.03
CA ALA A 615 -22.39 16.96 0.55
C ALA A 615 -23.32 17.73 1.49
N THR A 616 -24.62 17.53 1.33
CA THR A 616 -25.66 18.16 2.14
C THR A 616 -26.81 17.20 2.35
N PHE A 617 -27.60 17.41 3.40
CA PHE A 617 -28.80 16.64 3.67
C PHE A 617 -30.05 17.53 3.65
N ALA A 618 -31.17 16.96 3.21
CA ALA A 618 -32.45 17.66 3.13
C ALA A 618 -33.62 16.69 3.29
N ASP A 619 -34.75 17.19 3.80
CA ASP A 619 -35.97 16.39 3.97
C ASP A 619 -37.03 16.85 2.97
N TRP A 620 -37.50 15.94 2.12
CA TRP A 620 -38.57 16.21 1.16
C TRP A 620 -39.88 15.62 1.66
N LYS A 621 -40.90 16.48 1.75
CA LYS A 621 -42.26 16.09 2.11
C LYS A 621 -43.07 15.88 0.85
N LYS A 622 -43.24 14.62 0.49
CA LYS A 622 -44.06 14.24 -0.66
C LYS A 622 -45.50 14.05 -0.19
N VAL A 623 -46.44 14.71 -0.87
CA VAL A 623 -47.87 14.56 -0.63
C VAL A 623 -48.51 13.82 -1.79
N GLU A 624 -48.96 12.59 -1.57
CA GLU A 624 -49.64 11.78 -2.58
C GLU A 624 -50.95 11.25 -2.00
N ASN A 625 -52.06 11.44 -2.72
CA ASN A 625 -53.41 11.02 -2.30
C ASN A 625 -53.84 11.50 -0.89
N GLY A 626 -53.31 12.65 -0.44
CA GLY A 626 -53.59 13.22 0.88
C GLY A 626 -52.75 12.65 2.03
N VAL A 627 -51.81 11.74 1.74
CA VAL A 627 -50.84 11.21 2.70
C VAL A 627 -49.52 11.94 2.52
N GLU A 628 -49.01 12.52 3.61
CA GLU A 628 -47.69 13.17 3.65
C GLU A 628 -46.64 12.17 4.12
N GLU A 629 -45.67 11.87 3.26
CA GLU A 629 -44.50 11.06 3.56
C GLU A 629 -43.24 11.91 3.51
N THR A 630 -42.34 11.72 4.48
CA THR A 630 -41.07 12.44 4.53
C THR A 630 -39.93 11.52 4.07
N TYR A 631 -39.21 11.96 3.05
CA TYR A 631 -38.03 11.30 2.50
C TYR A 631 -36.76 12.07 2.89
N HIS A 632 -35.70 11.34 3.22
CA HIS A 632 -34.40 11.89 3.60
C HIS A 632 -33.44 11.83 2.41
N PHE A 633 -33.03 12.99 1.90
CA PHE A 633 -32.10 13.10 0.78
C PHE A 633 -30.69 13.41 1.29
N ASN A 634 -29.74 12.57 0.94
CA ASN A 634 -28.32 12.89 0.99
C ASN A 634 -27.90 13.32 -0.42
N LEU A 635 -27.67 14.62 -0.59
CA LEU A 635 -27.38 15.25 -1.86
C LEU A 635 -25.87 15.50 -1.97
N ILE A 636 -25.27 15.02 -3.05
CA ILE A 636 -23.88 15.35 -3.41
C ILE A 636 -23.90 16.17 -4.71
N ASP A 637 -23.49 17.43 -4.63
CA ASP A 637 -23.27 18.25 -5.82
C ASP A 637 -21.88 17.95 -6.39
N THR A 638 -21.83 17.62 -7.67
CA THR A 638 -20.58 17.18 -8.32
C THR A 638 -20.02 18.24 -9.26
N PRO A 639 -18.67 18.36 -9.36
CA PRO A 639 -18.05 19.23 -10.34
C PRO A 639 -18.47 18.90 -11.77
N GLY A 640 -18.61 19.93 -12.60
CA GLY A 640 -18.90 19.75 -14.03
C GLY A 640 -17.68 19.70 -14.93
N HIS A 641 -16.52 20.09 -14.41
CA HIS A 641 -15.32 20.32 -15.20
C HIS A 641 -14.46 19.04 -15.28
N ILE A 642 -13.87 18.80 -16.45
CA ILE A 642 -13.09 17.58 -16.74
C ILE A 642 -11.85 17.43 -15.83
N ASP A 643 -11.25 18.55 -15.44
CA ASP A 643 -10.09 18.58 -14.54
C ASP A 643 -10.41 18.09 -13.11
N PHE A 644 -11.68 18.09 -12.69
CA PHE A 644 -12.13 17.60 -11.38
C PHE A 644 -12.91 16.29 -11.51
N THR A 645 -12.59 15.49 -12.51
CA THR A 645 -13.26 14.19 -12.77
C THR A 645 -13.14 13.23 -11.59
N ILE A 646 -12.07 13.29 -10.81
CA ILE A 646 -11.87 12.46 -9.62
C ILE A 646 -12.94 12.70 -8.55
N GLU A 647 -13.41 13.94 -8.39
CA GLU A 647 -14.52 14.26 -7.47
C GLU A 647 -15.84 13.65 -7.95
N VAL A 648 -16.02 13.56 -9.28
CA VAL A 648 -17.19 12.88 -9.87
C VAL A 648 -17.09 11.37 -9.69
N GLU A 649 -15.93 10.75 -9.94
CA GLU A 649 -15.69 9.31 -9.69
C GLU A 649 -16.00 8.94 -8.24
N ARG A 650 -15.49 9.76 -7.30
CA ARG A 650 -15.65 9.61 -5.86
C ARG A 650 -17.11 9.69 -5.43
N ALA A 651 -17.84 10.68 -5.96
CA ALA A 651 -19.26 10.82 -5.70
C ALA A 651 -20.04 9.62 -6.29
N MET A 652 -19.82 9.25 -7.55
CA MET A 652 -20.57 8.18 -8.22
C MET A 652 -20.37 6.81 -7.53
N ARG A 653 -19.19 6.54 -6.96
CA ARG A 653 -18.93 5.31 -6.19
C ARG A 653 -19.79 5.17 -4.93
N VAL A 654 -20.24 6.30 -4.40
CA VAL A 654 -20.89 6.46 -3.10
C VAL A 654 -22.38 6.77 -3.22
N LEU A 655 -22.89 7.04 -4.41
CA LEU A 655 -24.30 7.33 -4.61
C LEU A 655 -25.09 6.06 -4.94
N ASP A 656 -26.39 6.09 -4.65
CA ASP A 656 -27.32 5.03 -5.05
C ASP A 656 -28.08 5.42 -6.32
N GLY A 657 -28.25 6.71 -6.58
CA GLY A 657 -28.83 7.22 -7.81
C GLY A 657 -28.30 8.60 -8.16
N ALA A 658 -28.58 9.06 -9.38
CA ALA A 658 -28.17 10.37 -9.84
C ALA A 658 -29.25 11.10 -10.65
N VAL A 659 -29.23 12.42 -10.60
CA VAL A 659 -29.99 13.30 -11.48
C VAL A 659 -29.02 13.85 -12.52
N MET A 660 -29.17 13.39 -13.76
CA MET A 660 -28.41 13.88 -14.90
C MET A 660 -29.08 15.13 -15.47
N VAL A 661 -28.51 16.30 -15.20
CA VAL A 661 -29.04 17.58 -15.67
C VAL A 661 -28.53 17.88 -17.07
N LEU A 662 -29.44 18.26 -17.96
CA LEU A 662 -29.16 18.60 -19.36
C LEU A 662 -29.71 20.00 -19.66
N CYS A 663 -29.07 20.71 -20.59
CA CYS A 663 -29.55 22.01 -21.05
C CYS A 663 -30.58 21.81 -22.17
N ALA A 664 -31.77 22.44 -22.08
CA ALA A 664 -32.82 22.37 -23.09
C ALA A 664 -32.40 22.89 -24.48
N VAL A 665 -31.37 23.74 -24.56
CA VAL A 665 -30.86 24.28 -25.84
C VAL A 665 -29.78 23.37 -26.44
N SER A 666 -28.84 22.91 -25.59
CA SER A 666 -27.63 22.22 -26.03
C SER A 666 -27.77 20.69 -26.08
N GLY A 667 -28.68 20.11 -25.29
CA GLY A 667 -28.85 18.66 -25.17
C GLY A 667 -27.61 17.95 -24.62
N VAL A 668 -27.26 16.80 -25.20
CA VAL A 668 -26.09 15.99 -24.80
C VAL A 668 -24.79 16.55 -25.38
N GLN A 669 -23.86 16.91 -24.50
CA GLN A 669 -22.55 17.47 -24.82
C GLN A 669 -21.43 16.45 -24.55
N SER A 670 -20.18 16.77 -24.91
CA SER A 670 -19.04 15.85 -24.75
C SER A 670 -18.84 15.39 -23.31
N GLN A 671 -18.86 16.30 -22.33
CA GLN A 671 -18.68 15.93 -20.92
C GLN A 671 -19.89 15.15 -20.36
N THR A 672 -21.09 15.31 -20.94
CA THR A 672 -22.24 14.47 -20.58
C THR A 672 -21.96 13.01 -20.88
N ILE A 673 -21.27 12.71 -21.98
CA ILE A 673 -20.87 11.35 -22.35
C ILE A 673 -19.85 10.80 -21.35
N THR A 674 -18.88 11.63 -20.92
CA THR A 674 -17.92 11.23 -19.87
C THR A 674 -18.64 10.90 -18.56
N VAL A 675 -19.55 11.76 -18.10
CA VAL A 675 -20.35 11.52 -16.89
C VAL A 675 -21.22 10.26 -17.03
N ASP A 676 -21.81 10.01 -18.21
CA ASP A 676 -22.55 8.78 -18.48
C ASP A 676 -21.67 7.53 -18.38
N ARG A 677 -20.44 7.57 -18.93
CA ARG A 677 -19.46 6.47 -18.79
C ARG A 677 -19.13 6.20 -17.33
N GLN A 678 -18.96 7.24 -16.52
CA GLN A 678 -18.69 7.12 -15.08
C GLN A 678 -19.87 6.48 -14.33
N MET A 679 -21.09 6.92 -14.61
CA MET A 679 -22.30 6.31 -14.05
C MET A 679 -22.46 4.84 -14.44
N LYS A 680 -22.17 4.49 -15.71
CA LYS A 680 -22.19 3.11 -16.20
C LYS A 680 -21.13 2.24 -15.50
N ARG A 681 -19.93 2.77 -15.25
CA ARG A 681 -18.84 2.04 -14.55
C ARG A 681 -19.24 1.59 -13.15
N TYR A 682 -19.97 2.44 -12.41
CA TYR A 682 -20.43 2.12 -11.04
C TYR A 682 -21.87 1.64 -10.97
N ASN A 683 -22.51 1.34 -12.13
CA ASN A 683 -23.89 0.87 -12.21
C ASN A 683 -24.90 1.77 -11.48
N VAL A 684 -24.77 3.11 -11.60
CA VAL A 684 -25.63 4.07 -10.88
C VAL A 684 -26.91 4.38 -11.69
N PRO A 685 -28.11 4.06 -11.18
CA PRO A 685 -29.38 4.46 -11.78
C PRO A 685 -29.55 5.97 -11.85
N ARG A 686 -30.22 6.44 -12.91
CA ARG A 686 -30.35 7.87 -13.16
C ARG A 686 -31.69 8.27 -13.74
N ILE A 687 -32.08 9.49 -13.38
CA ILE A 687 -33.14 10.24 -14.04
C ILE A 687 -32.54 11.41 -14.81
N SER A 688 -33.15 11.80 -15.93
CA SER A 688 -32.68 12.92 -16.74
C SER A 688 -33.57 14.14 -16.50
N PHE A 689 -32.97 15.29 -16.20
CA PHE A 689 -33.69 16.55 -15.99
C PHE A 689 -33.23 17.60 -17.00
N VAL A 690 -34.12 17.95 -17.93
CA VAL A 690 -33.89 18.99 -18.93
C VAL A 690 -34.20 20.35 -18.29
N ASN A 691 -33.13 21.06 -17.94
CA ASN A 691 -33.14 22.37 -17.30
C ASN A 691 -33.05 23.50 -18.34
N LYS A 692 -33.27 24.74 -17.89
CA LYS A 692 -33.19 25.98 -18.70
C LYS A 692 -34.25 26.08 -19.80
N MET A 693 -35.45 25.57 -19.52
CA MET A 693 -36.63 25.68 -20.39
C MET A 693 -37.06 27.13 -20.67
N ASP A 694 -36.56 28.08 -19.88
CA ASP A 694 -36.78 29.52 -20.00
C ASP A 694 -35.93 30.20 -21.09
N ARG A 695 -34.91 29.52 -21.62
CA ARG A 695 -34.01 30.09 -22.63
C ARG A 695 -34.60 30.05 -24.03
N MET A 696 -34.21 31.03 -24.85
CA MET A 696 -34.55 31.04 -26.27
C MET A 696 -33.97 29.81 -26.99
N GLY A 697 -34.79 29.17 -27.82
CA GLY A 697 -34.43 27.93 -28.52
C GLY A 697 -34.48 26.69 -27.64
N ALA A 698 -35.18 26.71 -26.51
CA ALA A 698 -35.39 25.54 -25.67
C ALA A 698 -36.21 24.46 -26.41
N ASN A 699 -35.63 23.28 -26.59
CA ASN A 699 -36.31 22.13 -27.18
C ASN A 699 -36.00 20.86 -26.36
N PRO A 700 -36.90 20.43 -25.47
CA PRO A 700 -36.65 19.27 -24.62
C PRO A 700 -36.70 17.94 -25.38
N PHE A 701 -37.48 17.83 -26.46
CA PHE A 701 -37.58 16.60 -27.26
C PHE A 701 -36.28 16.29 -28.00
N LYS A 702 -35.59 17.33 -28.49
CA LYS A 702 -34.23 17.18 -29.03
C LYS A 702 -33.27 16.57 -28.00
N ALA A 703 -33.37 16.96 -26.73
CA ALA A 703 -32.55 16.37 -25.68
C ALA A 703 -32.86 14.89 -25.49
N VAL A 704 -34.15 14.48 -25.52
CA VAL A 704 -34.58 13.08 -25.46
C VAL A 704 -34.00 12.26 -26.62
N GLU A 705 -34.09 12.77 -27.85
CA GLU A 705 -33.51 12.11 -29.03
C GLU A 705 -31.98 11.99 -28.93
N MET A 706 -31.30 13.01 -28.42
CA MET A 706 -29.85 12.98 -28.22
C MET A 706 -29.43 11.97 -27.14
N ILE A 707 -30.24 11.74 -26.11
CA ILE A 707 -29.98 10.66 -25.12
C ILE A 707 -30.07 9.30 -25.83
N ASN A 708 -31.15 9.06 -26.58
CA ASN A 708 -31.34 7.79 -27.30
C ASN A 708 -30.24 7.53 -28.33
N SER A 709 -29.84 8.54 -29.11
CA SER A 709 -28.84 8.38 -30.19
C SER A 709 -27.38 8.42 -29.70
N LYS A 710 -27.01 9.38 -28.83
CA LYS A 710 -25.61 9.58 -28.40
C LYS A 710 -25.23 8.77 -27.16
N LEU A 711 -26.11 8.68 -26.17
CA LEU A 711 -25.84 7.91 -24.95
C LEU A 711 -26.27 6.43 -25.07
N LYS A 712 -27.09 6.13 -26.09
CA LYS A 712 -27.65 4.79 -26.37
C LYS A 712 -28.43 4.23 -25.18
N ILE A 713 -29.20 5.09 -24.53
CA ILE A 713 -30.06 4.71 -23.42
C ILE A 713 -31.50 4.93 -23.89
N PRO A 714 -32.37 3.91 -23.83
CA PRO A 714 -33.81 4.10 -24.01
C PRO A 714 -34.32 5.18 -23.04
N ALA A 715 -34.79 6.28 -23.61
CA ALA A 715 -35.27 7.42 -22.86
C ALA A 715 -36.59 7.92 -23.46
N ALA A 716 -37.56 8.21 -22.59
CA ALA A 716 -38.82 8.81 -23.00
C ALA A 716 -39.20 9.95 -22.05
N ALA A 717 -39.96 10.91 -22.58
CA ALA A 717 -40.49 12.00 -21.80
C ALA A 717 -41.59 11.49 -20.86
N VAL A 718 -41.48 11.82 -19.57
CA VAL A 718 -42.55 11.57 -18.57
C VAL A 718 -43.47 12.80 -18.45
N GLN A 719 -43.00 13.94 -18.99
CA GLN A 719 -43.67 15.22 -18.92
C GLN A 719 -43.64 15.91 -20.28
N ILE A 720 -44.61 16.76 -20.56
CA ILE A 720 -44.56 17.72 -21.66
C ILE A 720 -44.62 19.16 -21.12
N PRO A 721 -43.93 20.13 -21.74
CA PRO A 721 -43.90 21.50 -21.23
C PRO A 721 -45.19 22.25 -21.59
N ILE A 722 -45.66 23.10 -20.69
CA ILE A 722 -46.73 24.06 -20.94
C ILE A 722 -46.07 25.39 -21.30
N GLY A 723 -46.07 25.72 -22.59
CA GLY A 723 -45.32 26.86 -23.15
C GLY A 723 -43.83 26.56 -23.29
N SER A 724 -43.08 27.53 -23.82
CA SER A 724 -41.64 27.45 -24.02
C SER A 724 -40.98 28.80 -23.76
N GLU A 725 -39.68 28.79 -23.45
CA GLU A 725 -38.92 30.01 -23.22
C GLU A 725 -39.56 30.86 -22.10
N LYS A 726 -39.80 32.15 -22.33
CA LYS A 726 -40.45 33.04 -21.35
C LYS A 726 -41.89 32.65 -21.02
N GLU A 727 -42.58 31.97 -21.93
CA GLU A 727 -43.96 31.50 -21.76
C GLU A 727 -44.05 30.14 -21.06
N PHE A 728 -42.91 29.54 -20.68
CA PHE A 728 -42.91 28.29 -19.93
C PHE A 728 -43.55 28.49 -18.56
N GLU A 729 -44.70 27.87 -18.29
CA GLU A 729 -45.49 28.04 -17.04
C GLU A 729 -45.50 26.79 -16.14
N GLY A 730 -45.23 25.62 -16.71
CA GLY A 730 -45.30 24.36 -15.98
C GLY A 730 -45.18 23.16 -16.91
N VAL A 731 -45.63 22.00 -16.44
CA VAL A 731 -45.54 20.73 -17.16
C VAL A 731 -46.84 19.94 -17.05
N VAL A 732 -47.14 19.10 -18.04
CA VAL A 732 -48.19 18.09 -17.94
C VAL A 732 -47.52 16.76 -17.60
N ASP A 733 -48.00 16.11 -16.55
CA ASP A 733 -47.60 14.75 -16.16
C ASP A 733 -48.36 13.73 -17.02
N LEU A 734 -47.62 12.94 -17.81
CA LEU A 734 -48.18 11.94 -18.73
C LEU A 734 -48.64 10.65 -18.03
N ILE A 735 -48.24 10.45 -16.77
CA ILE A 735 -48.61 9.24 -16.01
C ILE A 735 -50.01 9.42 -15.45
N ASN A 736 -50.24 10.51 -14.72
CA ASN A 736 -51.54 10.83 -14.13
C ASN A 736 -52.46 11.61 -15.07
N MET A 737 -51.95 12.07 -16.22
CA MET A 737 -52.66 12.92 -17.18
C MET A 737 -53.20 14.21 -16.53
N LYS A 738 -52.33 14.91 -15.79
CA LYS A 738 -52.67 16.15 -15.07
C LYS A 738 -51.70 17.28 -15.42
N ALA A 739 -52.21 18.51 -15.47
CA ALA A 739 -51.39 19.70 -15.68
C ALA A 739 -50.89 20.26 -14.34
N ILE A 740 -49.58 20.47 -14.23
CA ILE A 740 -48.89 20.99 -13.04
C ILE A 740 -48.34 22.38 -13.38
N ARG A 741 -48.84 23.41 -12.70
CA ARG A 741 -48.36 24.80 -12.84
C ARG A 741 -47.78 25.30 -11.52
N ASN A 742 -46.69 26.04 -11.63
CA ASN A 742 -46.03 26.66 -10.47
C ASN A 742 -46.42 28.14 -10.40
N ASP A 743 -47.25 28.49 -9.43
CA ASP A 743 -47.70 29.86 -9.17
C ASP A 743 -47.01 30.45 -7.91
N GLY A 744 -47.10 31.77 -7.77
CA GLY A 744 -46.62 32.49 -6.59
C GLY A 744 -45.14 32.83 -6.62
N GLN A 745 -44.67 33.50 -5.57
CA GLN A 745 -43.28 33.92 -5.45
C GLN A 745 -42.37 32.69 -5.32
N ARG A 746 -41.37 32.58 -6.21
CA ARG A 746 -40.44 31.43 -6.26
C ARG A 746 -41.13 30.06 -6.45
N GLY A 747 -42.30 30.03 -7.09
CA GLY A 747 -42.94 28.77 -7.53
C GLY A 747 -43.38 27.79 -6.44
N ILE A 748 -43.55 28.27 -5.20
CA ILE A 748 -43.92 27.46 -4.02
C ILE A 748 -45.34 26.87 -4.14
N ASN A 749 -46.28 27.61 -4.74
CA ASN A 749 -47.65 27.15 -4.86
C ASN A 749 -47.81 26.29 -6.11
N VAL A 750 -47.74 24.97 -5.93
CA VAL A 750 -47.98 23.99 -7.01
C VAL A 750 -49.48 23.81 -7.18
N LYS A 751 -50.02 24.19 -8.33
CA LYS A 751 -51.42 23.93 -8.71
C LYS A 751 -51.49 22.74 -9.65
N ILE A 752 -52.18 21.69 -9.20
CA ILE A 752 -52.46 20.50 -10.00
C ILE A 752 -53.89 20.62 -10.54
N SER A 753 -54.02 20.70 -11.86
CA SER A 753 -55.31 20.70 -12.56
C SER A 753 -55.57 19.34 -13.20
N ASN A 754 -56.80 18.85 -13.08
CA ASN A 754 -57.24 17.63 -13.75
C ASN A 754 -57.53 17.83 -15.24
N THR A 755 -57.55 19.09 -15.73
CA THR A 755 -57.74 19.42 -17.14
C THR A 755 -56.42 19.84 -17.78
N ILE A 756 -56.07 19.15 -18.87
CA ILE A 756 -54.93 19.48 -19.75
C ILE A 756 -55.39 20.57 -20.74
N PRO A 757 -54.55 21.58 -21.06
CA PRO A 757 -54.86 22.55 -22.12
C PRO A 757 -55.20 21.89 -23.45
N ASP A 758 -56.26 22.35 -24.13
CA ASP A 758 -56.78 21.72 -25.36
C ASP A 758 -55.73 21.61 -26.47
N ASN A 759 -54.83 22.60 -26.57
CA ASN A 759 -53.74 22.63 -27.54
C ASN A 759 -52.64 21.58 -27.29
N LEU A 760 -52.58 20.99 -26.09
CA LEU A 760 -51.56 20.02 -25.70
C LEU A 760 -52.14 18.61 -25.54
N LYS A 761 -53.45 18.42 -25.65
CA LYS A 761 -54.10 17.14 -25.38
C LYS A 761 -53.68 16.04 -26.36
N GLU A 762 -53.68 16.35 -27.66
CA GLU A 762 -53.26 15.42 -28.72
C GLU A 762 -51.78 15.03 -28.55
N LEU A 763 -50.91 16.01 -28.31
CA LEU A 763 -49.50 15.77 -28.05
C LEU A 763 -49.26 14.95 -26.76
N ALA A 764 -50.07 15.15 -25.72
CA ALA A 764 -49.98 14.38 -24.48
C ALA A 764 -50.36 12.90 -24.69
N GLU A 765 -51.40 12.63 -25.48
CA GLU A 765 -51.81 11.27 -25.84
C GLU A 765 -50.74 10.57 -26.70
N GLU A 766 -50.19 11.26 -27.70
CA GLU A 766 -49.08 10.77 -28.53
C GLU A 766 -47.84 10.43 -27.68
N LYS A 767 -47.38 11.36 -26.84
CA LYS A 767 -46.17 11.15 -26.02
C LYS A 767 -46.37 10.13 -24.92
N ARG A 768 -47.59 9.98 -24.40
CA ARG A 768 -47.92 8.90 -23.46
C ARG A 768 -47.85 7.54 -24.15
N GLN A 769 -48.33 7.44 -25.39
CA GLN A 769 -48.23 6.21 -26.17
C GLN A 769 -46.77 5.85 -26.44
N GLU A 770 -45.95 6.82 -26.87
CA GLU A 770 -44.50 6.64 -27.06
C GLU A 770 -43.80 6.18 -25.78
N LEU A 771 -44.18 6.73 -24.61
CA LEU A 771 -43.65 6.30 -23.32
C LEU A 771 -43.99 4.82 -23.03
N ILE A 772 -45.22 4.40 -23.28
CA ILE A 772 -45.66 3.01 -23.05
C ILE A 772 -44.93 2.06 -24.01
N GLU A 773 -44.82 2.41 -25.29
CA GLU A 773 -44.06 1.64 -26.28
C GLU A 773 -42.60 1.46 -25.87
N LYS A 774 -41.94 2.55 -25.45
CA LYS A 774 -40.55 2.50 -24.99
C LYS A 774 -40.37 1.70 -23.70
N LEU A 775 -41.37 1.68 -22.81
CA LEU A 775 -41.34 0.85 -21.61
C LEU A 775 -41.57 -0.63 -21.95
N ALA A 776 -42.41 -0.94 -22.93
CA ALA A 776 -42.62 -2.31 -23.41
C ALA A 776 -41.35 -2.90 -24.05
N ASP A 777 -40.48 -2.08 -24.64
CA ASP A 777 -39.17 -2.54 -25.17
C ASP A 777 -38.20 -3.00 -24.05
N VAL A 778 -38.40 -2.59 -22.79
CA VAL A 778 -37.41 -2.77 -21.70
C VAL A 778 -37.92 -3.50 -20.45
N ASP A 779 -39.24 -3.52 -20.21
CA ASP A 779 -39.90 -4.16 -19.06
C ASP A 779 -40.89 -5.24 -19.52
N ASP A 780 -40.69 -6.47 -19.05
CA ASP A 780 -41.41 -7.65 -19.53
C ASP A 780 -42.92 -7.59 -19.19
N GLU A 781 -43.30 -7.08 -18.00
CA GLU A 781 -44.72 -6.94 -17.62
C GLU A 781 -45.44 -5.92 -18.51
N MET A 782 -44.76 -4.82 -18.88
CA MET A 782 -45.31 -3.83 -19.82
C MET A 782 -45.39 -4.39 -21.23
N ALA A 783 -44.43 -5.20 -21.65
CA ALA A 783 -44.43 -5.86 -22.96
C ALA A 783 -45.66 -6.77 -23.12
N GLU A 784 -45.97 -7.58 -22.11
CA GLU A 784 -47.16 -8.44 -22.12
C GLU A 784 -48.45 -7.62 -22.19
N MET A 785 -48.59 -6.56 -21.37
CA MET A 785 -49.78 -5.70 -21.42
C MET A 785 -49.94 -5.00 -22.76
N PHE A 786 -48.83 -4.56 -23.37
CA PHE A 786 -48.83 -3.89 -24.67
C PHE A 786 -49.24 -4.85 -25.80
N LEU A 787 -48.71 -6.07 -25.81
CA LEU A 787 -49.06 -7.12 -26.79
C LEU A 787 -50.52 -7.58 -26.66
N ASP A 788 -51.06 -7.59 -25.44
CA ASP A 788 -52.47 -7.90 -25.14
C ASP A 788 -53.43 -6.71 -25.41
N GLU A 789 -52.93 -5.57 -25.90
CA GLU A 789 -53.68 -4.32 -26.09
C GLU A 789 -54.39 -3.81 -24.80
N LYS A 790 -53.84 -4.14 -23.62
CA LYS A 790 -54.36 -3.69 -22.32
C LYS A 790 -53.75 -2.33 -21.96
N THR A 791 -54.61 -1.38 -21.56
CA THR A 791 -54.15 -0.06 -21.10
C THR A 791 -53.62 -0.13 -19.67
N PRO A 792 -52.33 0.21 -19.43
CA PRO A 792 -51.73 0.12 -18.10
C PRO A 792 -52.24 1.24 -17.18
N THR A 793 -52.41 0.91 -15.91
CA THR A 793 -52.79 1.88 -14.86
C THR A 793 -51.60 2.78 -14.48
N PRO A 794 -51.83 3.98 -13.92
CA PRO A 794 -50.74 4.87 -13.50
C PRO A 794 -49.75 4.22 -12.52
N GLU A 795 -50.23 3.38 -11.61
CA GLU A 795 -49.38 2.65 -10.64
C GLU A 795 -48.48 1.62 -11.35
N GLN A 796 -49.02 0.90 -12.33
CA GLN A 796 -48.24 -0.04 -13.15
C GLN A 796 -47.17 0.68 -13.97
N ILE A 797 -47.50 1.84 -14.57
CA ILE A 797 -46.52 2.65 -15.31
C ILE A 797 -45.40 3.12 -14.37
N LYS A 798 -45.74 3.64 -13.18
CA LYS A 798 -44.73 4.06 -12.20
C LYS A 798 -43.83 2.90 -11.77
N ALA A 799 -44.42 1.73 -11.50
CA ALA A 799 -43.68 0.53 -11.12
C ALA A 799 -42.73 0.07 -12.23
N ALA A 800 -43.19 0.05 -13.49
CA ALA A 800 -42.37 -0.31 -14.63
C ALA A 800 -41.20 0.67 -14.86
N ILE A 801 -41.46 2.00 -14.78
CA ILE A 801 -40.39 3.00 -14.84
C ILE A 801 -39.36 2.75 -13.74
N ARG A 802 -39.80 2.53 -12.49
CA ARG A 802 -38.90 2.27 -11.37
C ARG A 802 -38.04 1.03 -11.61
N ARG A 803 -38.63 -0.11 -12.01
CA ARG A 803 -37.90 -1.35 -12.30
C ARG A 803 -36.87 -1.14 -13.40
N ALA A 804 -37.29 -0.54 -14.51
CA ALA A 804 -36.43 -0.30 -15.67
C ALA A 804 -35.29 0.70 -15.36
N THR A 805 -35.54 1.71 -14.53
CA THR A 805 -34.52 2.68 -14.07
C THR A 805 -33.50 2.04 -13.14
N ILE A 806 -33.93 1.26 -12.14
CA ILE A 806 -33.02 0.55 -11.23
C ILE A 806 -32.18 -0.48 -11.99
N ALA A 807 -32.75 -1.13 -13.01
CA ALA A 807 -32.06 -2.07 -13.89
C ALA A 807 -31.14 -1.40 -14.94
N LEU A 808 -31.01 -0.06 -14.94
CA LEU A 808 -30.21 0.73 -15.89
C LEU A 808 -30.64 0.62 -17.36
N LYS A 809 -31.84 0.10 -17.64
CA LYS A 809 -32.35 -0.11 -19.00
C LYS A 809 -33.11 1.11 -19.54
N PHE A 810 -33.60 1.99 -18.67
CA PHE A 810 -34.42 3.14 -19.04
C PHE A 810 -34.12 4.37 -18.19
N THR A 811 -34.13 5.55 -18.81
CA THR A 811 -34.06 6.84 -18.09
C THR A 811 -35.32 7.67 -18.31
N PRO A 812 -36.11 7.98 -17.26
CA PRO A 812 -37.21 8.93 -17.38
C PRO A 812 -36.66 10.34 -17.59
N VAL A 813 -37.26 11.08 -18.52
CA VAL A 813 -36.89 12.47 -18.82
C VAL A 813 -37.94 13.43 -18.28
N LEU A 814 -37.51 14.30 -17.36
CA LEU A 814 -38.28 15.36 -16.74
C LEU A 814 -37.83 16.73 -17.26
N MET A 815 -38.68 17.74 -17.11
CA MET A 815 -38.46 19.07 -17.71
C MET A 815 -38.72 20.17 -16.70
N GLY A 816 -37.92 21.23 -16.74
CA GLY A 816 -38.13 22.39 -15.87
C GLY A 816 -37.14 23.54 -16.07
N SER A 817 -37.28 24.56 -15.23
CA SER A 817 -36.33 25.67 -15.15
C SER A 817 -36.04 26.03 -13.70
N ALA A 818 -34.81 25.73 -13.26
CA ALA A 818 -34.33 26.08 -11.93
C ALA A 818 -34.07 27.59 -11.76
N LEU A 819 -33.84 28.33 -12.85
CA LEU A 819 -33.69 29.79 -12.79
C LEU A 819 -35.04 30.47 -12.62
N ALA A 820 -36.04 30.04 -13.40
CA ALA A 820 -37.40 30.58 -13.37
C ALA A 820 -38.26 30.00 -12.24
N ASP A 821 -37.71 29.14 -11.39
CA ASP A 821 -38.41 28.53 -10.25
C ASP A 821 -39.62 27.68 -10.65
N LYS A 822 -39.55 26.97 -11.78
CA LYS A 822 -40.65 26.19 -12.36
C LYS A 822 -40.30 24.71 -12.54
N SER A 823 -41.22 23.85 -12.11
CA SER A 823 -41.20 22.39 -12.32
C SER A 823 -39.97 21.67 -11.76
N VAL A 824 -39.42 22.15 -10.64
CA VAL A 824 -38.36 21.44 -9.87
C VAL A 824 -38.98 20.43 -8.89
N GLN A 825 -40.12 20.75 -8.29
CA GLN A 825 -40.81 19.86 -7.34
C GLN A 825 -41.24 18.52 -7.97
N PRO A 826 -41.78 18.47 -9.20
CA PRO A 826 -42.06 17.20 -9.87
C PRO A 826 -40.80 16.33 -10.08
N MET A 827 -39.62 16.94 -10.22
CA MET A 827 -38.36 16.22 -10.26
C MET A 827 -37.99 15.62 -8.90
N LEU A 828 -38.25 16.33 -7.79
CA LEU A 828 -38.08 15.79 -6.44
C LEU A 828 -39.02 14.62 -6.17
N ASP A 829 -40.27 14.69 -6.63
CA ASP A 829 -41.21 13.59 -6.52
C ASP A 829 -40.76 12.36 -7.35
N ALA A 830 -40.22 12.60 -8.54
CA ALA A 830 -39.65 11.55 -9.40
C ALA A 830 -38.40 10.90 -8.80
N VAL A 831 -37.59 11.64 -8.04
CA VAL A 831 -36.48 11.07 -7.25
C VAL A 831 -37.01 10.07 -6.23
N CYS A 832 -38.09 10.38 -5.53
CA CYS A 832 -38.71 9.44 -4.59
C CYS A 832 -39.25 8.20 -5.32
N ASP A 833 -39.94 8.41 -6.45
CA ASP A 833 -40.67 7.36 -7.18
C ASP A 833 -39.75 6.40 -7.94
N TYR A 834 -38.73 6.91 -8.63
CA TYR A 834 -37.97 6.12 -9.60
C TYR A 834 -36.54 5.78 -9.15
N LEU A 835 -35.90 6.61 -8.33
CA LEU A 835 -34.54 6.31 -7.86
C LEU A 835 -34.55 5.27 -6.71
N PRO A 836 -33.48 4.46 -6.60
CA PRO A 836 -33.39 3.41 -5.59
C PRO A 836 -33.22 3.99 -4.19
N ASN A 837 -33.63 3.19 -3.21
CA ASN A 837 -33.15 3.32 -1.84
C ASN A 837 -31.85 2.49 -1.67
N PRO A 838 -31.10 2.65 -0.55
CA PRO A 838 -29.85 1.92 -0.35
C PRO A 838 -30.00 0.39 -0.32
N GLY A 839 -31.21 -0.14 -0.11
CA GLY A 839 -31.52 -1.56 -0.13
C GLY A 839 -31.82 -2.13 -1.52
N ASN A 840 -32.03 -1.29 -2.53
CA ASN A 840 -32.30 -1.73 -3.91
C ASN A 840 -31.02 -1.86 -4.75
N VAL A 841 -29.91 -1.25 -4.32
CA VAL A 841 -28.62 -1.30 -5.03
C VAL A 841 -27.75 -2.40 -4.45
N GLU A 842 -27.16 -3.21 -5.32
CA GLU A 842 -26.20 -4.23 -4.90
C GLU A 842 -24.82 -3.62 -4.71
N ASN A 843 -24.33 -3.65 -3.46
CA ASN A 843 -22.99 -3.19 -3.13
C ASN A 843 -22.10 -4.39 -2.76
N THR A 844 -20.89 -4.43 -3.30
CA THR A 844 -19.92 -5.49 -3.04
C THR A 844 -18.66 -4.96 -2.36
N ALA A 845 -18.11 -5.78 -1.47
CA ALA A 845 -16.78 -5.63 -0.87
C ALA A 845 -15.89 -6.80 -1.32
N LEU A 846 -14.59 -6.70 -1.08
CA LEU A 846 -13.59 -7.72 -1.39
C LEU A 846 -13.08 -8.31 -0.07
N ASP A 847 -13.10 -9.64 0.04
CA ASP A 847 -12.57 -10.35 1.21
C ASP A 847 -11.06 -10.56 1.08
N ARG A 848 -10.27 -9.81 1.85
CA ARG A 848 -8.78 -9.86 1.81
C ARG A 848 -8.25 -11.24 2.20
N THR A 849 -8.97 -12.01 3.02
CA THR A 849 -8.51 -13.35 3.45
C THR A 849 -8.75 -14.44 2.41
N LYS A 850 -9.62 -14.19 1.43
CA LYS A 850 -9.99 -15.15 0.38
C LYS A 850 -9.52 -14.71 -1.00
N GLY A 851 -8.38 -14.02 -1.09
CA GLY A 851 -7.83 -13.53 -2.35
C GLY A 851 -8.79 -12.57 -3.07
N GLU A 852 -9.38 -11.63 -2.31
CA GLU A 852 -10.26 -10.56 -2.81
C GLU A 852 -11.55 -11.03 -3.49
N GLN A 853 -12.11 -12.17 -3.07
CA GLN A 853 -13.41 -12.60 -3.57
C GLN A 853 -14.51 -11.58 -3.27
N PRO A 854 -15.40 -11.29 -4.23
CA PRO A 854 -16.48 -10.33 -4.03
C PRO A 854 -17.54 -10.88 -3.08
N VAL A 855 -17.85 -10.11 -2.04
CA VAL A 855 -18.88 -10.38 -1.03
C VAL A 855 -19.95 -9.29 -1.10
N LYS A 856 -21.23 -9.69 -1.18
CA LYS A 856 -22.36 -8.77 -1.20
C LYS A 856 -22.61 -8.19 0.20
N LEU A 857 -22.66 -6.87 0.31
CA LEU A 857 -23.01 -6.14 1.52
C LEU A 857 -24.52 -5.94 1.63
N MET A 858 -25.03 -5.95 2.86
CA MET A 858 -26.45 -5.78 3.14
C MET A 858 -26.67 -4.61 4.11
N PRO A 859 -27.53 -3.63 3.79
CA PRO A 859 -27.76 -2.47 4.65
C PRO A 859 -28.64 -2.84 5.85
N TYR A 860 -28.05 -3.52 6.83
CA TYR A 860 -28.70 -3.94 8.07
C TYR A 860 -27.88 -3.51 9.29
N GLY A 861 -28.52 -2.80 10.22
CA GLY A 861 -27.86 -2.18 11.36
C GLY A 861 -27.25 -3.18 12.37
N SER A 862 -27.77 -4.41 12.42
CA SER A 862 -27.24 -5.45 13.32
C SER A 862 -26.03 -6.22 12.75
N LEU A 863 -25.66 -6.00 11.49
CA LEU A 863 -24.46 -6.60 10.89
C LEU A 863 -23.18 -5.88 11.36
N PRO A 864 -22.01 -6.53 11.23
CA PRO A 864 -20.72 -5.88 11.50
C PRO A 864 -20.52 -4.64 10.63
N PHE A 865 -19.89 -3.60 11.17
CA PHE A 865 -19.76 -2.32 10.49
C PHE A 865 -18.84 -2.40 9.27
N VAL A 866 -19.29 -1.83 8.15
CA VAL A 866 -18.44 -1.52 6.98
C VAL A 866 -18.82 -0.15 6.44
N GLY A 867 -17.84 0.75 6.35
CA GLY A 867 -18.01 2.08 5.79
C GLY A 867 -16.84 2.47 4.89
N LEU A 868 -17.11 3.29 3.88
CA LEU A 868 -16.11 3.80 2.95
C LEU A 868 -15.87 5.29 3.19
N ALA A 869 -14.64 5.68 3.46
CA ALA A 869 -14.23 7.07 3.43
C ALA A 869 -14.04 7.50 1.98
N PHE A 870 -14.79 8.50 1.55
CA PHE A 870 -14.75 8.93 0.15
C PHE A 870 -14.25 10.35 -0.01
N LYS A 871 -14.60 11.29 0.87
CA LYS A 871 -14.15 12.68 0.79
C LYS A 871 -13.39 13.05 2.06
N LEU A 872 -12.29 13.78 1.90
CA LEU A 872 -11.54 14.39 2.98
C LEU A 872 -11.63 15.90 2.86
N GLU A 873 -11.82 16.57 3.99
CA GLU A 873 -11.89 18.03 4.06
C GLU A 873 -11.18 18.45 5.34
N GLU A 874 -10.28 19.42 5.27
CA GLU A 874 -9.58 19.90 6.47
C GLU A 874 -10.08 21.30 6.79
N ASN A 875 -10.72 21.41 7.95
CA ASN A 875 -11.23 22.67 8.47
C ASN A 875 -10.28 23.19 9.57
N PRO A 876 -10.39 24.48 9.96
CA PRO A 876 -9.58 25.02 11.06
C PRO A 876 -9.70 24.26 12.39
N TYR A 877 -10.75 23.46 12.55
CA TYR A 877 -11.03 22.61 13.71
C TYR A 877 -10.48 21.17 13.59
N GLY A 878 -9.84 20.83 12.46
CA GLY A 878 -9.25 19.52 12.17
C GLY A 878 -9.82 18.86 10.91
N GLN A 879 -9.26 17.70 10.57
CA GLN A 879 -9.67 16.89 9.43
C GLN A 879 -11.05 16.25 9.64
N LEU A 880 -11.94 16.49 8.68
CA LEU A 880 -13.23 15.85 8.46
C LEU A 880 -13.06 14.74 7.41
N THR A 881 -13.54 13.55 7.75
CA THR A 881 -13.61 12.41 6.84
C THR A 881 -15.08 12.06 6.58
N TYR A 882 -15.53 12.17 5.34
CA TYR A 882 -16.88 11.78 4.94
C TYR A 882 -16.92 10.28 4.69
N ILE A 883 -17.82 9.60 5.39
CA ILE A 883 -17.99 8.16 5.37
C ILE A 883 -19.41 7.81 4.94
N ARG A 884 -19.54 6.92 3.96
CA ARG A 884 -20.79 6.22 3.66
C ARG A 884 -20.82 4.89 4.40
N VAL A 885 -21.88 4.66 5.18
CA VAL A 885 -22.08 3.41 5.92
C VAL A 885 -22.85 2.44 5.02
N TYR A 886 -22.27 1.29 4.70
CA TYR A 886 -22.93 0.28 3.87
C TYR A 886 -23.67 -0.77 4.72
N GLN A 887 -23.09 -1.18 5.84
CA GLN A 887 -23.72 -2.11 6.79
C GLN A 887 -23.29 -1.82 8.22
N GLY A 888 -24.10 -2.27 9.19
CA GLY A 888 -23.92 -1.99 10.60
C GLY A 888 -24.31 -0.56 11.01
N THR A 889 -23.88 -0.16 12.20
CA THR A 889 -24.13 1.20 12.74
C THR A 889 -22.83 1.83 13.23
N LEU A 890 -22.66 3.12 12.98
CA LEU A 890 -21.55 3.92 13.48
C LEU A 890 -21.99 4.68 14.74
N ARG A 891 -21.27 4.54 15.86
CA ARG A 891 -21.59 5.20 17.12
C ARG A 891 -20.46 6.11 17.60
N LYS A 892 -20.80 7.22 18.23
CA LYS A 892 -19.82 8.11 18.88
C LYS A 892 -19.02 7.33 19.94
N GLY A 893 -17.69 7.41 19.86
CA GLY A 893 -16.76 6.73 20.77
C GLY A 893 -16.36 5.32 20.34
N GLN A 894 -16.92 4.79 19.26
CA GLN A 894 -16.60 3.46 18.72
C GLN A 894 -15.17 3.42 18.16
N TYR A 895 -14.54 2.25 18.27
CA TYR A 895 -13.27 1.97 17.60
C TYR A 895 -13.55 1.26 16.28
N LEU A 896 -12.94 1.77 15.21
CA LEU A 896 -12.93 1.18 13.87
C LEU A 896 -11.50 0.78 13.51
N PHE A 897 -11.36 -0.05 12.48
CA PHE A 897 -10.09 -0.45 11.88
C PHE A 897 -10.10 -0.03 10.42
N ASN A 898 -9.00 0.58 9.98
CA ASN A 898 -8.82 0.88 8.57
C ASN A 898 -8.33 -0.38 7.85
N ALA A 899 -9.07 -0.86 6.86
CA ALA A 899 -8.81 -2.12 6.18
C ALA A 899 -7.56 -2.10 5.28
N ARG A 900 -6.92 -0.94 5.02
CA ARG A 900 -5.69 -0.87 4.23
C ARG A 900 -4.42 -1.07 5.06
N ASN A 901 -4.38 -0.45 6.25
CA ASN A 901 -3.20 -0.44 7.12
C ASN A 901 -3.45 -1.11 8.48
N ASP A 902 -4.63 -1.69 8.67
CA ASP A 902 -5.12 -2.34 9.89
C ASP A 902 -4.98 -1.48 11.17
N LYS A 903 -4.88 -0.15 10.99
CA LYS A 903 -4.74 0.82 12.08
C LYS A 903 -6.08 1.03 12.78
N LYS A 904 -6.07 0.93 14.10
CA LYS A 904 -7.23 1.19 14.95
C LYS A 904 -7.45 2.68 15.14
N VAL A 905 -8.66 3.15 14.83
CA VAL A 905 -9.07 4.55 14.94
C VAL A 905 -10.28 4.68 15.85
N ARG A 906 -10.26 5.63 16.78
CA ARG A 906 -11.41 5.96 17.63
C ARG A 906 -12.21 7.08 17.00
N ILE A 907 -13.53 6.97 16.96
CA ILE A 907 -14.43 8.01 16.42
C ILE A 907 -14.86 8.96 17.54
N PRO A 908 -14.32 10.19 17.62
CA PRO A 908 -14.60 11.09 18.74
C PRO A 908 -15.96 11.79 18.59
N ARG A 909 -16.34 12.14 17.35
CA ARG A 909 -17.51 12.96 17.03
C ARG A 909 -17.99 12.62 15.62
N ILE A 910 -19.32 12.53 15.47
CA ILE A 910 -20.00 12.27 14.20
C ILE A 910 -20.89 13.48 13.95
N VAL A 911 -20.83 14.01 12.72
CA VAL A 911 -21.65 15.15 12.31
C VAL A 911 -22.32 14.87 10.98
N ARG A 912 -23.52 15.42 10.80
CA ARG A 912 -24.14 15.59 9.48
C ARG A 912 -23.80 16.98 8.97
N MET A 913 -23.22 17.03 7.78
CA MET A 913 -22.81 18.28 7.15
C MET A 913 -23.97 18.86 6.34
N HIS A 914 -24.19 20.16 6.50
CA HIS A 914 -25.08 20.94 5.65
C HIS A 914 -24.32 22.15 5.11
N SER A 915 -23.62 21.97 3.98
CA SER A 915 -22.64 22.96 3.50
C SER A 915 -21.65 23.27 4.64
N ASN A 916 -21.65 24.47 5.21
CA ASN A 916 -20.74 24.87 6.30
C ASN A 916 -21.30 24.67 7.72
N GLU A 917 -22.56 24.27 7.87
CA GLU A 917 -23.20 24.06 9.18
C GLU A 917 -23.10 22.59 9.60
N MET A 918 -22.79 22.35 10.88
CA MET A 918 -22.56 21.01 11.43
C MET A 918 -23.67 20.65 12.43
N GLU A 919 -24.35 19.52 12.19
CA GLU A 919 -25.30 18.95 13.14
C GLU A 919 -24.68 17.73 13.84
N ASP A 920 -24.59 17.77 15.17
CA ASP A 920 -24.05 16.67 15.98
C ASP A 920 -25.03 15.51 16.08
N VAL A 921 -24.56 14.29 15.75
CA VAL A 921 -25.35 13.07 15.83
C VAL A 921 -24.64 12.02 16.68
N SER A 922 -25.39 11.25 17.47
CA SER A 922 -24.86 10.20 18.34
C SER A 922 -24.59 8.87 17.61
N GLU A 923 -25.42 8.55 16.61
CA GLU A 923 -25.33 7.32 15.82
C GLU A 923 -25.79 7.53 14.37
N ILE A 924 -25.22 6.78 13.44
CA ILE A 924 -25.57 6.77 12.01
C ILE A 924 -25.80 5.31 11.57
N GLY A 925 -26.89 5.08 10.84
CA GLY A 925 -27.31 3.76 10.38
C GLY A 925 -26.76 3.39 8.99
N ALA A 926 -26.99 2.13 8.59
CA ALA A 926 -26.66 1.66 7.25
C ALA A 926 -27.42 2.44 6.16
N GLY A 927 -26.73 2.78 5.07
CA GLY A 927 -27.26 3.54 3.95
C GLY A 927 -27.17 5.06 4.10
N GLU A 928 -26.72 5.59 5.25
CA GLU A 928 -26.56 7.04 5.46
C GLU A 928 -25.11 7.51 5.22
N ILE A 929 -24.94 8.81 4.99
CA ILE A 929 -23.65 9.50 4.85
C ILE A 929 -23.43 10.40 6.07
N CYS A 930 -22.22 10.42 6.60
CA CYS A 930 -21.83 11.28 7.72
C CYS A 930 -20.39 11.75 7.58
N ALA A 931 -19.99 12.73 8.39
CA ALA A 931 -18.59 13.11 8.54
C ALA A 931 -18.10 12.84 9.97
N VAL A 932 -16.84 12.43 10.09
CA VAL A 932 -16.17 12.16 11.37
C VAL A 932 -14.94 13.04 11.53
N PHE A 933 -14.67 13.46 12.76
CA PHE A 933 -13.52 14.30 13.09
C PHE A 933 -12.29 13.49 13.51
N GLY A 934 -11.11 13.97 13.14
CA GLY A 934 -9.83 13.50 13.71
C GLY A 934 -9.48 12.06 13.30
N VAL A 935 -10.01 11.60 12.17
CA VAL A 935 -9.68 10.32 11.57
C VAL A 935 -8.67 10.57 10.46
N ASP A 936 -7.43 10.16 10.69
CA ASP A 936 -6.37 10.21 9.68
C ASP A 936 -6.49 8.99 8.76
N CYS A 937 -6.82 9.26 7.49
CA CYS A 937 -6.97 8.27 6.43
C CYS A 937 -6.81 8.93 5.06
N ALA A 938 -6.76 8.10 4.01
CA ALA A 938 -6.81 8.53 2.63
C ALA A 938 -8.23 8.35 2.05
N SER A 939 -8.56 9.12 1.02
CA SER A 939 -9.78 8.88 0.23
C SER A 939 -9.76 7.48 -0.37
N GLY A 940 -10.85 6.72 -0.20
CA GLY A 940 -10.97 5.34 -0.66
C GLY A 940 -10.70 4.30 0.44
N ASP A 941 -10.23 4.71 1.63
CA ASP A 941 -10.02 3.80 2.74
C ASP A 941 -11.35 3.22 3.26
N THR A 942 -11.35 1.92 3.53
CA THR A 942 -12.50 1.22 4.12
C THR A 942 -12.32 1.08 5.62
N PHE A 943 -13.36 1.36 6.39
CA PHE A 943 -13.40 1.18 7.83
C PHE A 943 -14.31 0.01 8.20
N THR A 944 -13.81 -0.89 9.04
CA THR A 944 -14.57 -2.00 9.60
C THR A 944 -14.56 -1.98 11.14
N ASP A 945 -15.35 -2.81 11.78
CA ASP A 945 -15.30 -3.00 13.24
C ASP A 945 -14.15 -3.91 13.71
N GLY A 946 -13.27 -4.33 12.80
CA GLY A 946 -12.15 -5.25 13.06
C GLY A 946 -12.53 -6.73 13.08
N ARG A 947 -13.81 -7.07 12.87
CA ARG A 947 -14.28 -8.47 12.79
C ARG A 947 -14.25 -8.99 11.36
N LEU A 948 -14.43 -8.11 10.38
CA LEU A 948 -14.47 -8.44 8.95
C LEU A 948 -13.22 -7.90 8.24
N PRO A 949 -12.46 -8.76 7.54
CA PRO A 949 -11.30 -8.36 6.73
C PRO A 949 -11.75 -7.88 5.34
N TYR A 950 -12.76 -7.01 5.30
CA TYR A 950 -13.36 -6.52 4.06
C TYR A 950 -12.73 -5.21 3.64
N GLY A 951 -12.30 -5.13 2.38
CA GLY A 951 -11.93 -3.89 1.70
C GLY A 951 -12.94 -3.58 0.61
N MET A 952 -13.37 -2.33 0.47
CA MET A 952 -14.16 -1.93 -0.70
C MET A 952 -13.25 -1.85 -1.93
N SER A 953 -13.84 -2.08 -3.11
CA SER A 953 -13.14 -1.90 -4.38
C SER A 953 -12.57 -0.48 -4.51
N SER A 954 -11.34 -0.36 -4.99
CA SER A 954 -10.72 0.95 -5.24
C SER A 954 -11.53 1.74 -6.28
N MET A 955 -11.50 3.06 -6.14
CA MET A 955 -12.01 3.96 -7.16
C MET A 955 -11.07 3.96 -8.37
N TYR A 956 -11.61 4.16 -9.57
CA TYR A 956 -10.79 4.40 -10.76
C TYR A 956 -10.11 5.77 -10.64
N VAL A 957 -8.78 5.79 -10.60
CA VAL A 957 -7.98 7.02 -10.61
C VAL A 957 -7.35 7.16 -12.00
N PRO A 958 -7.74 8.17 -12.79
CA PRO A 958 -7.12 8.42 -14.08
C PRO A 958 -5.66 8.88 -13.91
N ASP A 959 -4.83 8.61 -14.91
CA ASP A 959 -3.46 9.10 -14.91
C ASP A 959 -3.37 10.60 -15.17
N ALA A 960 -2.41 11.23 -14.51
CA ALA A 960 -2.14 12.66 -14.67
C ALA A 960 -1.60 12.95 -16.07
N VAL A 961 -2.21 13.92 -16.76
CA VAL A 961 -1.90 14.28 -18.15
C VAL A 961 -1.04 15.54 -18.28
N MET A 962 -0.81 16.26 -17.19
CA MET A 962 -0.03 17.50 -17.18
C MET A 962 0.90 17.57 -15.97
N SER A 963 2.13 18.02 -16.20
CA SER A 963 3.14 18.22 -15.16
C SER A 963 3.69 19.65 -15.20
N LEU A 964 3.95 20.21 -14.02
CA LEU A 964 4.57 21.52 -13.81
C LEU A 964 5.68 21.41 -12.76
N SER A 965 6.79 22.11 -12.99
CA SER A 965 7.81 22.33 -11.97
C SER A 965 7.31 23.40 -11.00
N ILE A 966 7.46 23.18 -9.70
CA ILE A 966 7.01 24.11 -8.66
C ILE A 966 8.11 24.32 -7.62
N LYS A 967 8.31 25.58 -7.22
CA LYS A 967 9.27 25.94 -6.18
C LYS A 967 8.72 27.07 -5.30
N PRO A 968 8.87 27.02 -3.96
CA PRO A 968 8.54 28.14 -3.10
C PRO A 968 9.50 29.32 -3.38
N LYS A 969 8.96 30.54 -3.50
CA LYS A 969 9.77 31.76 -3.74
C LYS A 969 10.75 32.03 -2.60
N ARG A 970 10.38 31.65 -1.38
CA ARG A 970 11.17 31.86 -0.17
C ARG A 970 11.50 30.51 0.45
N SER A 971 12.76 30.33 0.84
CA SER A 971 13.18 29.10 1.50
C SER A 971 12.53 28.90 2.88
N SER A 972 12.05 29.98 3.53
CA SER A 972 11.32 29.92 4.80
C SER A 972 10.00 29.17 4.71
N ASP A 973 9.42 29.10 3.51
CA ASP A 973 8.07 28.58 3.31
C ASP A 973 8.08 27.08 2.96
N ALA A 974 9.27 26.46 2.95
CA ALA A 974 9.47 25.04 2.62
C ALA A 974 8.68 24.08 3.52
N ASP A 975 8.61 24.34 4.83
CA ASP A 975 7.87 23.50 5.77
C ASP A 975 6.36 23.53 5.50
N ASN A 976 5.81 24.74 5.24
CA ASN A 976 4.39 24.90 4.92
C ASN A 976 4.07 24.33 3.54
N PHE A 977 4.99 24.46 2.58
CA PHE A 977 4.89 23.84 1.27
C PHE A 977 4.81 22.31 1.37
N SER A 978 5.73 21.67 2.10
CA SER A 978 5.74 20.21 2.28
C SER A 978 4.47 19.71 2.98
N LYS A 979 4.02 20.40 4.04
CA LYS A 979 2.75 20.11 4.72
C LYS A 979 1.56 20.19 3.78
N ALA A 980 1.49 21.23 2.95
CA ALA A 980 0.39 21.42 2.00
C ALA A 980 0.39 20.37 0.89
N MET A 981 1.56 20.03 0.33
CA MET A 981 1.67 18.98 -0.70
C MET A 981 1.20 17.62 -0.17
N ASN A 982 1.66 17.22 1.01
CA ASN A 982 1.23 15.96 1.64
C ASN A 982 -0.27 15.93 1.96
N ARG A 983 -0.89 17.09 2.20
CA ARG A 983 -2.35 17.20 2.33
C ARG A 983 -3.04 17.01 1.00
N PHE A 984 -2.64 17.75 -0.04
CA PHE A 984 -3.28 17.70 -1.36
C PHE A 984 -3.18 16.31 -2.00
N MET A 985 -2.05 15.60 -1.84
CA MET A 985 -1.90 14.22 -2.31
C MET A 985 -2.85 13.23 -1.60
N ARG A 986 -3.16 13.46 -0.32
CA ARG A 986 -4.14 12.63 0.42
C ARG A 986 -5.57 12.98 0.05
N GLU A 987 -5.84 14.26 -0.21
CA GLU A 987 -7.14 14.77 -0.63
C GLU A 987 -7.52 14.31 -2.05
N ASP A 988 -6.55 14.25 -2.96
CA ASP A 988 -6.74 13.94 -4.38
C ASP A 988 -5.64 13.01 -4.91
N PRO A 989 -5.97 11.74 -5.22
CA PRO A 989 -5.00 10.77 -5.72
C PRO A 989 -4.51 11.05 -7.16
N THR A 990 -5.16 11.95 -7.91
CA THR A 990 -4.68 12.36 -9.24
C THR A 990 -3.58 13.43 -9.16
N PHE A 991 -3.48 14.12 -8.03
CA PHE A 991 -2.41 15.08 -7.77
C PHE A 991 -1.18 14.34 -7.26
N ARG A 992 -0.16 14.20 -8.11
CA ARG A 992 1.09 13.51 -7.77
C ARG A 992 2.22 14.51 -7.60
N LEU A 993 3.05 14.30 -6.58
CA LEU A 993 4.31 15.01 -6.36
C LEU A 993 5.44 14.01 -6.52
N HIS A 994 6.46 14.37 -7.31
CA HIS A 994 7.73 13.66 -7.30
C HIS A 994 8.88 14.66 -7.44
N VAL A 995 10.05 14.29 -6.94
CA VAL A 995 11.28 15.04 -7.18
C VAL A 995 12.00 14.30 -8.28
N ASP A 996 12.35 15.00 -9.36
CA ASP A 996 13.14 14.43 -10.43
C ASP A 996 14.60 14.32 -9.99
N GLU A 997 15.17 13.11 -10.03
CA GLU A 997 16.51 12.83 -9.51
C GLU A 997 17.62 13.54 -10.29
N GLU A 998 17.40 13.82 -11.58
CA GLU A 998 18.41 14.45 -12.43
C GLU A 998 18.37 15.98 -12.36
N SER A 999 17.17 16.58 -12.38
CA SER A 999 17.03 18.03 -12.30
C SER A 999 16.96 18.58 -10.86
N GLU A 1000 16.75 17.70 -9.88
CA GLU A 1000 16.44 18.04 -8.47
C GLU A 1000 15.22 18.98 -8.34
N GLU A 1001 14.38 19.05 -9.38
CA GLU A 1001 13.18 19.87 -9.36
C GLU A 1001 12.01 19.09 -8.75
N THR A 1002 11.19 19.81 -7.99
CA THR A 1002 9.92 19.27 -7.50
C THR A 1002 8.86 19.44 -8.58
N ILE A 1003 8.33 18.32 -9.08
CA ILE A 1003 7.33 18.27 -10.15
C ILE A 1003 5.98 17.87 -9.56
N ILE A 1004 4.97 18.67 -9.86
CA ILE A 1004 3.56 18.35 -9.60
C ILE A 1004 2.89 17.90 -10.89
N SER A 1005 2.08 16.85 -10.80
CA SER A 1005 1.31 16.30 -11.92
C SER A 1005 -0.17 16.26 -11.58
N GLY A 1006 -1.03 16.52 -12.58
CA GLY A 1006 -2.48 16.51 -12.42
C GLY A 1006 -3.25 16.39 -13.73
N MET A 1007 -4.57 16.56 -13.64
CA MET A 1007 -5.52 16.30 -14.74
C MET A 1007 -5.60 17.39 -15.81
N GLY A 1008 -5.02 18.56 -15.57
CA GLY A 1008 -5.08 19.70 -16.50
C GLY A 1008 -4.47 20.97 -15.93
N GLU A 1009 -4.47 22.03 -16.74
CA GLU A 1009 -3.88 23.31 -16.39
C GLU A 1009 -4.66 24.02 -15.28
N LEU A 1010 -5.99 24.06 -15.41
CA LEU A 1010 -6.88 24.64 -14.41
C LEU A 1010 -6.78 23.89 -13.07
N HIS A 1011 -6.59 22.55 -13.12
CA HIS A 1011 -6.33 21.73 -11.95
C HIS A 1011 -5.13 22.24 -11.14
N LEU A 1012 -3.97 22.33 -11.78
CA LEU A 1012 -2.72 22.71 -11.13
C LEU A 1012 -2.72 24.18 -10.72
N GLU A 1013 -3.32 25.07 -11.53
CA GLU A 1013 -3.49 26.48 -11.20
C GLU A 1013 -4.28 26.67 -9.89
N ILE A 1014 -5.37 25.91 -9.71
CA ILE A 1014 -6.17 25.97 -8.48
C ILE A 1014 -5.38 25.49 -7.27
N TYR A 1015 -4.58 24.42 -7.38
CA TYR A 1015 -3.73 23.97 -6.27
C TYR A 1015 -2.65 24.99 -5.90
N VAL A 1016 -2.05 25.67 -6.89
CA VAL A 1016 -1.08 26.76 -6.65
C VAL A 1016 -1.76 27.93 -5.95
N GLU A 1017 -2.99 28.28 -6.36
CA GLU A 1017 -3.75 29.36 -5.72
C GLU A 1017 -4.20 28.98 -4.30
N ARG A 1018 -4.52 27.70 -4.06
CA ARG A 1018 -4.79 27.16 -2.71
C ARG A 1018 -3.55 27.24 -1.81
N LEU A 1019 -2.34 26.91 -2.30
CA LEU A 1019 -1.11 27.12 -1.54
C LEU A 1019 -0.94 28.57 -1.10
N ARG A 1020 -1.23 29.49 -2.01
CA ARG A 1020 -1.11 30.92 -1.76
C ARG A 1020 -2.12 31.43 -0.75
N ARG A 1021 -3.38 30.99 -0.83
CA ARG A 1021 -4.47 31.48 0.05
C ARG A 1021 -4.52 30.75 1.39
N GLU A 1022 -4.45 29.43 1.38
CA GLU A 1022 -4.59 28.59 2.59
C GLU A 1022 -3.29 28.56 3.41
N TYR A 1023 -2.14 28.38 2.76
CA TYR A 1023 -0.84 28.21 3.43
C TYR A 1023 0.06 29.43 3.36
N LYS A 1024 -0.36 30.49 2.65
CA LYS A 1024 0.41 31.74 2.46
C LYS A 1024 1.79 31.50 1.84
N VAL A 1025 1.91 30.47 1.00
CA VAL A 1025 3.14 30.12 0.30
C VAL A 1025 3.03 30.60 -1.15
N ASP A 1026 3.81 31.62 -1.51
CA ASP A 1026 3.94 32.02 -2.90
C ASP A 1026 4.92 31.09 -3.63
N CYS A 1027 4.45 30.43 -4.68
CA CYS A 1027 5.27 29.55 -5.51
C CYS A 1027 5.58 30.16 -6.88
N GLU A 1028 6.70 29.74 -7.47
CA GLU A 1028 7.03 29.91 -8.88
C GLU A 1028 6.75 28.60 -9.60
N THR A 1029 6.02 28.69 -10.72
CA THR A 1029 5.68 27.54 -11.56
C THR A 1029 6.43 27.64 -12.88
N GLY A 1030 6.98 26.53 -13.36
CA GLY A 1030 7.70 26.44 -14.62
C GLY A 1030 7.37 25.15 -15.37
N LYS A 1031 7.89 25.03 -16.59
CA LYS A 1031 7.89 23.74 -17.29
C LYS A 1031 8.93 22.82 -16.64
N PRO A 1032 8.64 21.53 -16.42
CA PRO A 1032 9.64 20.56 -16.02
C PRO A 1032 10.84 20.57 -16.96
N ARG A 1033 12.05 20.45 -16.41
CA ARG A 1033 13.25 20.27 -17.23
C ARG A 1033 13.19 18.93 -17.95
N VAL A 1034 13.58 18.94 -19.22
CA VAL A 1034 13.69 17.72 -20.02
C VAL A 1034 15.08 17.13 -19.79
N ALA A 1035 15.13 15.84 -19.44
CA ALA A 1035 16.38 15.09 -19.29
C ALA A 1035 17.00 14.79 -20.66
N TYR A 1036 17.70 15.78 -21.24
CA TYR A 1036 18.47 15.59 -22.47
C TYR A 1036 19.67 14.67 -22.22
N ARG A 1037 20.19 14.05 -23.29
CA ARG A 1037 21.45 13.29 -23.25
C ARG A 1037 22.39 13.82 -24.31
N GLU A 1038 23.66 13.47 -24.22
CA GLU A 1038 24.65 13.79 -25.24
C GLU A 1038 25.19 12.48 -25.84
N THR A 1039 25.58 12.49 -27.10
CA THR A 1039 26.22 11.34 -27.76
C THR A 1039 27.20 11.78 -28.83
N ILE A 1040 27.91 10.84 -29.43
CA ILE A 1040 28.84 11.05 -30.54
C ILE A 1040 28.33 10.33 -31.79
N SER A 1041 28.68 10.84 -32.98
CA SER A 1041 28.14 10.34 -34.26
C SER A 1041 29.18 9.66 -35.14
N ARG A 1042 30.47 9.90 -34.92
CA ARG A 1042 31.57 9.34 -35.72
C ARG A 1042 32.81 9.07 -34.86
N LYS A 1043 33.70 8.23 -35.38
CA LYS A 1043 35.00 7.95 -34.76
C LYS A 1043 35.92 9.17 -34.78
N ALA A 1044 36.60 9.47 -33.67
CA ALA A 1044 37.63 10.50 -33.58
C ALA A 1044 38.83 10.01 -32.74
N GLU A 1045 40.03 10.24 -33.25
CA GLU A 1045 41.28 9.93 -32.55
C GLU A 1045 41.69 11.06 -31.59
N PHE A 1046 42.37 10.70 -30.50
CA PHE A 1046 42.91 11.67 -29.56
C PHE A 1046 44.31 11.29 -29.06
N ASP A 1047 45.12 12.31 -28.84
CA ASP A 1047 46.40 12.25 -28.13
C ASP A 1047 46.44 13.41 -27.15
N PHE A 1048 46.41 13.07 -25.86
CA PHE A 1048 46.39 14.05 -24.79
C PHE A 1048 47.53 13.81 -23.80
N LEU A 1049 48.34 14.84 -23.57
CA LEU A 1049 49.43 14.85 -22.59
C LEU A 1049 49.09 15.84 -21.47
N LEU A 1050 48.89 15.32 -20.27
CA LEU A 1050 48.84 16.10 -19.03
C LEU A 1050 50.25 16.22 -18.47
N ARG A 1051 50.74 17.47 -18.35
CA ARG A 1051 52.02 17.78 -17.68
C ARG A 1051 51.87 19.04 -16.82
N ARG A 1052 51.92 18.88 -15.50
CA ARG A 1052 51.91 19.99 -14.52
C ARG A 1052 53.04 19.83 -13.53
N GLN A 1053 53.90 20.84 -13.39
CA GLN A 1053 54.98 20.84 -12.44
C GLN A 1053 55.10 22.22 -11.80
N THR A 1054 54.57 22.38 -10.59
CA THR A 1054 54.58 23.64 -9.81
C THR A 1054 55.48 23.57 -8.57
N GLY A 1055 56.17 22.44 -8.35
CA GLY A 1055 57.09 22.18 -7.23
C GLY A 1055 56.57 21.04 -6.32
N GLY A 1056 57.33 19.94 -6.20
CA GLY A 1056 56.87 18.67 -5.60
C GLY A 1056 56.60 17.57 -6.64
N PRO A 1057 56.04 16.40 -6.26
CA PRO A 1057 55.57 15.39 -7.22
C PRO A 1057 54.62 16.05 -8.23
N GLY A 1058 54.92 15.91 -9.52
CA GLY A 1058 54.11 16.51 -10.59
C GLY A 1058 52.93 15.62 -11.01
N ASP A 1059 52.11 16.13 -11.92
CA ASP A 1059 51.13 15.31 -12.66
C ASP A 1059 51.68 15.05 -14.07
N TYR A 1060 51.90 13.78 -14.41
CA TYR A 1060 52.28 13.33 -15.74
C TYR A 1060 51.44 12.13 -16.17
N ALA A 1061 50.69 12.27 -17.27
CA ALA A 1061 49.98 11.19 -17.94
C ALA A 1061 49.79 11.51 -19.42
N ARG A 1062 50.10 10.58 -20.32
CA ARG A 1062 49.73 10.66 -21.73
C ARG A 1062 48.80 9.51 -22.07
N VAL A 1063 47.66 9.83 -22.69
CA VAL A 1063 46.65 8.85 -23.13
C VAL A 1063 46.38 9.07 -24.61
N VAL A 1064 46.50 8.00 -25.38
CA VAL A 1064 46.29 7.96 -26.84
C VAL A 1064 45.25 6.90 -27.16
N GLY A 1065 44.32 7.22 -28.05
CA GLY A 1065 43.21 6.32 -28.37
C GLY A 1065 42.23 6.92 -29.36
N TRP A 1066 41.02 6.37 -29.39
CA TRP A 1066 39.90 6.91 -30.14
C TRP A 1066 38.60 6.80 -29.36
N ILE A 1067 37.65 7.68 -29.68
CA ILE A 1067 36.25 7.57 -29.28
C ILE A 1067 35.42 7.22 -30.51
N GLU A 1068 34.41 6.36 -30.35
CA GLU A 1068 33.45 6.04 -31.41
C GLU A 1068 32.07 5.72 -30.84
N PRO A 1069 31.00 5.87 -31.64
CA PRO A 1069 29.65 5.51 -31.21
C PRO A 1069 29.57 4.01 -30.91
N ASN A 1070 28.89 3.64 -29.84
CA ASN A 1070 28.68 2.25 -29.47
C ASN A 1070 27.68 1.60 -30.43
N ALA A 1071 28.17 0.68 -31.28
CA ALA A 1071 27.37 -0.01 -32.28
C ALA A 1071 26.52 -1.16 -31.69
N GLU A 1072 26.89 -1.70 -30.54
CA GLU A 1072 26.19 -2.82 -29.90
C GLU A 1072 25.04 -2.33 -29.01
N ASN A 1073 25.22 -1.20 -28.33
CA ASN A 1073 24.19 -0.60 -27.49
C ASN A 1073 24.25 0.94 -27.52
N ALA A 1074 23.24 1.55 -28.14
CA ALA A 1074 23.15 3.00 -28.31
C ALA A 1074 22.93 3.78 -26.99
N GLU A 1075 22.60 3.11 -25.89
CA GLU A 1075 22.33 3.75 -24.59
C GLU A 1075 23.44 3.51 -23.56
N ALA A 1076 24.34 2.54 -23.78
CA ALA A 1076 25.41 2.21 -22.85
C ALA A 1076 26.76 2.74 -23.31
N ASN A 1077 27.55 3.26 -22.36
CA ASN A 1077 28.95 3.59 -22.61
C ASN A 1077 29.83 2.36 -22.39
N SER A 1078 30.93 2.26 -23.14
CA SER A 1078 31.89 1.17 -22.99
C SER A 1078 33.33 1.67 -23.01
N PHE A 1079 34.19 1.01 -22.25
CA PHE A 1079 35.62 1.30 -22.19
C PHE A 1079 36.39 0.07 -22.67
N GLU A 1080 37.28 0.28 -23.66
CA GLU A 1080 38.09 -0.79 -24.24
C GLU A 1080 39.59 -0.53 -24.03
N ASN A 1081 40.31 -1.56 -23.61
CA ASN A 1081 41.76 -1.53 -23.47
C ASN A 1081 42.43 -2.26 -24.64
N HIS A 1082 43.14 -1.50 -25.48
CA HIS A 1082 43.95 -2.00 -26.60
C HIS A 1082 45.46 -1.74 -26.40
N VAL A 1083 45.89 -1.43 -25.17
CA VAL A 1083 47.30 -1.15 -24.87
C VAL A 1083 48.16 -2.41 -25.01
N VAL A 1084 49.14 -2.38 -25.92
CA VAL A 1084 50.07 -3.49 -26.16
C VAL A 1084 51.48 -3.12 -25.68
N GLY A 1085 52.10 -3.97 -24.87
CA GLY A 1085 53.50 -3.79 -24.45
C GLY A 1085 53.72 -2.96 -23.18
N GLY A 1086 52.67 -2.65 -22.42
CA GLY A 1086 52.78 -2.05 -21.08
C GLY A 1086 53.20 -0.58 -21.04
N SER A 1087 52.93 0.19 -22.11
CA SER A 1087 53.20 1.64 -22.16
C SER A 1087 52.43 2.43 -21.10
N ILE A 1088 51.24 1.93 -20.74
CA ILE A 1088 50.50 2.28 -19.52
C ILE A 1088 50.43 1.00 -18.65
N PRO A 1089 50.95 1.01 -17.41
CA PRO A 1089 50.75 -0.08 -16.45
C PRO A 1089 49.28 -0.38 -16.20
N ASP A 1090 48.92 -1.67 -16.09
CA ASP A 1090 47.53 -2.13 -15.88
C ASP A 1090 46.86 -1.46 -14.67
N LYS A 1091 47.63 -1.12 -13.64
CA LYS A 1091 47.15 -0.37 -12.46
C LYS A 1091 46.51 0.98 -12.79
N TYR A 1092 46.92 1.64 -13.89
CA TYR A 1092 46.40 2.95 -14.29
C TYR A 1092 45.27 2.84 -15.34
N ILE A 1093 45.05 1.67 -15.94
CA ILE A 1093 43.95 1.46 -16.90
C ILE A 1093 42.59 1.59 -16.20
N SER A 1094 42.45 1.06 -14.98
CA SER A 1094 41.23 1.27 -14.18
C SER A 1094 41.00 2.74 -13.85
N ALA A 1095 42.06 3.55 -13.74
CA ALA A 1095 41.94 4.99 -13.54
C ALA A 1095 41.49 5.72 -14.82
N CYS A 1096 41.93 5.26 -16.00
CA CYS A 1096 41.40 5.73 -17.27
C CYS A 1096 39.91 5.40 -17.43
N SER A 1097 39.49 4.18 -17.08
CA SER A 1097 38.06 3.80 -17.09
C SER A 1097 37.23 4.70 -16.18
N LYS A 1098 37.67 4.90 -14.93
CA LYS A 1098 37.00 5.83 -14.00
C LYS A 1098 36.95 7.27 -14.54
N GLY A 1099 38.04 7.74 -15.15
CA GLY A 1099 38.09 9.05 -15.78
C GLY A 1099 37.13 9.19 -16.97
N PHE A 1100 36.90 8.11 -17.72
CA PHE A 1100 35.89 8.07 -18.76
C PHE A 1100 34.47 8.13 -18.20
N ASP A 1101 34.16 7.32 -17.19
CA ASP A 1101 32.84 7.32 -16.52
C ASP A 1101 32.52 8.71 -15.92
N GLU A 1102 33.50 9.35 -15.27
CA GLU A 1102 33.38 10.71 -14.76
C GLU A 1102 33.16 11.76 -15.87
N ALA A 1103 33.81 11.59 -17.02
CA ALA A 1103 33.62 12.47 -18.18
C ALA A 1103 32.23 12.30 -18.82
N CYS A 1104 31.71 11.08 -18.84
CA CYS A 1104 30.37 10.77 -19.34
C CYS A 1104 29.26 11.30 -18.44
N ASN A 1105 29.49 11.47 -17.13
CA ASN A 1105 28.49 12.06 -16.24
C ASN A 1105 28.15 13.51 -16.58
N LYS A 1106 29.11 14.28 -17.13
CA LYS A 1106 28.92 15.69 -17.48
C LYS A 1106 29.46 16.00 -18.88
N GLY A 1107 28.56 15.94 -19.85
CA GLY A 1107 28.83 16.14 -21.25
C GLY A 1107 29.35 17.55 -21.59
N PRO A 1108 30.15 17.71 -22.66
CA PRO A 1108 30.74 18.99 -23.01
C PRO A 1108 29.77 20.03 -23.60
N LEU A 1109 28.63 19.61 -24.17
CA LEU A 1109 27.71 20.52 -24.88
C LEU A 1109 26.72 21.21 -23.95
N LEU A 1110 26.02 20.43 -23.13
CA LEU A 1110 24.96 20.90 -22.23
C LEU A 1110 25.23 20.56 -20.76
N GLY A 1111 26.26 19.76 -20.47
CA GLY A 1111 26.51 19.27 -19.13
C GLY A 1111 25.59 18.12 -18.72
N HIS A 1112 24.91 17.48 -19.67
CA HIS A 1112 24.07 16.31 -19.44
C HIS A 1112 24.86 15.00 -19.60
N LYS A 1113 24.30 13.88 -19.15
CA LYS A 1113 24.95 12.57 -19.28
C LYS A 1113 25.17 12.20 -20.74
N VAL A 1114 26.37 11.73 -21.06
CA VAL A 1114 26.72 11.16 -22.36
C VAL A 1114 26.33 9.69 -22.39
N ILE A 1115 25.69 9.23 -23.47
CA ILE A 1115 25.33 7.83 -23.70
C ILE A 1115 25.80 7.35 -25.08
N GLY A 1116 25.96 6.04 -25.24
CA GLY A 1116 26.32 5.42 -26.51
C GLY A 1116 27.74 5.75 -26.99
N ALA A 1117 28.67 6.04 -26.08
CA ALA A 1117 30.07 6.30 -26.42
C ALA A 1117 30.98 5.12 -26.03
N THR A 1118 31.86 4.72 -26.93
CA THR A 1118 32.96 3.77 -26.68
C THR A 1118 34.28 4.53 -26.65
N LEU A 1119 35.04 4.40 -25.56
CA LEU A 1119 36.40 4.94 -25.44
C LEU A 1119 37.41 3.79 -25.48
N ALA A 1120 38.26 3.77 -26.51
CA ALA A 1120 39.33 2.79 -26.66
C ALA A 1120 40.69 3.45 -26.42
N VAL A 1121 41.45 2.94 -25.45
CA VAL A 1121 42.83 3.39 -25.18
C VAL A 1121 43.81 2.43 -25.85
N SER A 1122 44.67 2.95 -26.73
CA SER A 1122 45.59 2.15 -27.53
C SER A 1122 47.06 2.31 -27.12
N ASP A 1123 47.46 3.48 -26.64
CA ASP A 1123 48.84 3.75 -26.23
C ASP A 1123 48.92 4.89 -25.20
N GLY A 1124 50.09 5.11 -24.61
CA GLY A 1124 50.31 6.19 -23.65
C GLY A 1124 51.75 6.30 -23.17
N ALA A 1125 51.95 7.16 -22.17
CA ALA A 1125 53.26 7.32 -21.55
C ALA A 1125 53.13 7.64 -20.06
N THR A 1126 54.08 7.13 -19.29
CA THR A 1126 54.16 7.29 -17.83
C THR A 1126 55.47 7.94 -17.43
N HIS A 1127 55.50 8.53 -16.24
CA HIS A 1127 56.69 9.05 -15.59
C HIS A 1127 56.85 8.40 -14.22
N VAL A 1128 58.08 8.03 -13.88
CA VAL A 1128 58.36 7.18 -12.71
C VAL A 1128 57.93 7.83 -11.38
N THR A 1129 58.03 9.16 -11.26
CA THR A 1129 57.72 9.88 -10.02
C THR A 1129 56.43 10.67 -10.06
N ASP A 1130 55.93 11.01 -11.26
CA ASP A 1130 54.89 12.03 -11.46
C ASP A 1130 53.59 11.42 -12.01
N SER A 1131 53.54 10.11 -12.25
CA SER A 1131 52.31 9.42 -12.67
C SER A 1131 51.54 8.86 -11.48
N SER A 1132 50.25 9.20 -11.41
CA SER A 1132 49.30 8.76 -10.39
C SER A 1132 47.97 8.36 -11.03
N ASP A 1133 47.14 7.62 -10.29
CA ASP A 1133 45.77 7.28 -10.72
C ASP A 1133 44.96 8.55 -11.04
N TYR A 1134 45.14 9.60 -10.23
CA TYR A 1134 44.51 10.90 -10.45
C TYR A 1134 44.94 11.54 -11.79
N ALA A 1135 46.24 11.52 -12.10
CA ALA A 1135 46.76 12.08 -13.34
C ALA A 1135 46.22 11.37 -14.59
N PHE A 1136 46.09 10.03 -14.56
CA PHE A 1136 45.51 9.26 -15.67
C PHE A 1136 44.00 9.43 -15.79
N SER A 1137 43.26 9.50 -14.68
CA SER A 1137 41.82 9.83 -14.71
C SER A 1137 41.59 11.23 -15.31
N LEU A 1138 42.33 12.24 -14.84
CA LEU A 1138 42.19 13.62 -15.33
C LEU A 1138 42.62 13.77 -16.79
N ALA A 1139 43.71 13.11 -17.20
CA ALA A 1139 44.14 13.11 -18.60
C ALA A 1139 43.08 12.50 -19.51
N THR A 1140 42.44 11.40 -19.10
CA THR A 1140 41.33 10.78 -19.84
C THR A 1140 40.11 11.69 -19.93
N GLN A 1141 39.73 12.38 -18.85
CA GLN A 1141 38.63 13.36 -18.90
C GLN A 1141 38.89 14.50 -19.89
N MET A 1142 40.11 15.02 -19.91
CA MET A 1142 40.49 16.11 -20.82
C MET A 1142 40.61 15.62 -22.27
N ALA A 1143 41.12 14.39 -22.48
CA ALA A 1143 41.17 13.74 -23.78
C ALA A 1143 39.77 13.59 -24.37
N PHE A 1144 38.82 13.08 -23.57
CA PHE A 1144 37.42 12.93 -23.95
C PHE A 1144 36.80 14.27 -24.35
N ARG A 1145 36.93 15.31 -23.50
CA ARG A 1145 36.39 16.65 -23.80
C ARG A 1145 36.95 17.28 -25.08
N LYS A 1146 38.22 17.02 -25.39
CA LYS A 1146 38.86 17.52 -26.62
C LYS A 1146 38.38 16.76 -27.85
N ALA A 1147 38.21 15.44 -27.74
CA ALA A 1147 37.79 14.58 -28.84
C ALA A 1147 36.29 14.69 -29.15
N PHE A 1148 35.46 15.02 -28.15
CA PHE A 1148 33.99 15.01 -28.26
C PHE A 1148 33.43 15.87 -29.41
N PRO A 1149 33.88 17.14 -29.63
CA PRO A 1149 33.44 17.93 -30.78
C PRO A 1149 33.87 17.32 -32.11
N ASP A 1150 35.09 16.76 -32.16
CA ASP A 1150 35.65 16.15 -33.38
C ASP A 1150 34.90 14.86 -33.75
N ALA A 1151 34.38 14.13 -32.75
CA ALA A 1151 33.50 12.96 -32.90
C ALA A 1151 32.05 13.30 -33.29
N GLY A 1152 31.76 14.58 -33.55
CA GLY A 1152 30.43 15.05 -33.97
C GLY A 1152 29.40 14.92 -32.86
N GLY A 1153 29.69 15.51 -31.69
CA GLY A 1153 28.80 15.56 -30.54
C GLY A 1153 27.39 16.06 -30.88
N ALA A 1154 26.39 15.28 -30.50
CA ALA A 1154 24.97 15.55 -30.72
C ALA A 1154 24.20 15.53 -29.40
N VAL A 1155 23.14 16.34 -29.33
CA VAL A 1155 22.19 16.31 -28.21
C VAL A 1155 21.07 15.34 -28.57
N LEU A 1156 20.71 14.47 -27.64
CA LEU A 1156 19.58 13.57 -27.75
C LEU A 1156 18.42 14.09 -26.90
N GLU A 1157 17.23 14.05 -27.47
CA GLU A 1157 15.98 14.32 -26.76
C GLU A 1157 15.21 13.02 -26.46
N PRO A 1158 14.47 12.96 -25.35
CA PRO A 1158 13.62 11.82 -25.05
C PRO A 1158 12.37 11.85 -25.92
N LEU A 1159 12.13 10.77 -26.66
CA LEU A 1159 10.88 10.54 -27.38
C LEU A 1159 9.92 9.73 -26.49
N MET A 1160 8.67 10.17 -26.51
CA MET A 1160 7.55 9.57 -25.79
C MET A 1160 6.67 8.82 -26.77
N LYS A 1161 6.43 7.54 -26.49
CA LYS A 1161 5.40 6.77 -27.17
C LYS A 1161 4.05 7.27 -26.70
N THR A 1162 3.37 8.01 -27.56
CA THR A 1162 2.10 8.67 -27.24
C THR A 1162 0.95 7.92 -27.89
N THR A 1163 0.02 7.42 -27.08
CA THR A 1163 -1.20 6.76 -27.54
C THR A 1163 -2.38 7.71 -27.37
N ILE A 1164 -3.10 8.02 -28.44
CA ILE A 1164 -4.23 8.94 -28.44
C ILE A 1164 -5.48 8.19 -28.84
N THR A 1165 -6.54 8.28 -28.03
CA THR A 1165 -7.85 7.70 -28.34
C THR A 1165 -8.87 8.82 -28.49
N ALA A 1166 -9.59 8.85 -29.61
CA ALA A 1166 -10.63 9.85 -29.85
C ALA A 1166 -11.73 9.32 -30.80
N PRO A 1167 -12.92 9.95 -30.85
CA PRO A 1167 -13.95 9.59 -31.81
C PRO A 1167 -13.53 9.81 -33.27
N LEU A 1168 -14.00 8.94 -34.16
CA LEU A 1168 -13.63 8.92 -35.59
C LEU A 1168 -13.87 10.26 -36.30
N GLU A 1169 -14.88 11.02 -35.87
CA GLU A 1169 -15.20 12.35 -36.42
C GLU A 1169 -14.06 13.38 -36.30
N PHE A 1170 -13.11 13.16 -35.36
CA PHE A 1170 -11.98 14.06 -35.11
C PHE A 1170 -10.64 13.53 -35.62
N GLN A 1171 -10.62 12.38 -36.31
CA GLN A 1171 -9.38 11.75 -36.78
C GLN A 1171 -8.50 12.70 -37.60
N GLY A 1172 -9.08 13.46 -38.53
CA GLY A 1172 -8.35 14.42 -39.35
C GLY A 1172 -7.72 15.58 -38.55
N ASN A 1173 -8.40 16.05 -37.50
CA ASN A 1173 -7.88 17.13 -36.64
C ASN A 1173 -6.70 16.65 -35.80
N VAL A 1174 -6.79 15.44 -35.24
CA VAL A 1174 -5.73 14.83 -34.45
C VAL A 1174 -4.51 14.51 -35.32
N LEU A 1175 -4.72 13.96 -36.52
CA LEU A 1175 -3.64 13.71 -37.48
C LEU A 1175 -2.86 14.99 -37.82
N MET A 1176 -3.56 16.11 -38.07
CA MET A 1176 -2.92 17.40 -38.34
C MET A 1176 -2.14 17.93 -37.14
N LEU A 1177 -2.64 17.71 -35.92
CA LEU A 1177 -1.97 18.11 -34.68
C LEU A 1177 -0.67 17.33 -34.48
N MET A 1178 -0.68 16.03 -34.75
CA MET A 1178 0.47 15.13 -34.55
C MET A 1178 1.54 15.29 -35.61
N ASN A 1179 1.17 15.56 -36.87
CA ASN A 1179 2.14 15.86 -37.94
C ASN A 1179 3.07 17.06 -37.64
N LYS A 1180 2.68 17.95 -36.73
CA LYS A 1180 3.51 19.09 -36.29
C LYS A 1180 4.46 18.75 -35.13
N ARG A 1181 4.24 17.63 -34.45
CA ARG A 1181 4.83 17.33 -33.12
C ARG A 1181 5.66 16.04 -33.09
N GLY A 1182 5.47 15.13 -34.05
CA GLY A 1182 6.22 13.90 -34.08
C GLY A 1182 5.90 13.02 -35.28
N SER A 1183 6.44 11.81 -35.23
CA SER A 1183 6.27 10.80 -36.28
C SER A 1183 5.16 9.84 -35.87
N ILE A 1184 4.16 9.71 -36.74
CA ILE A 1184 3.05 8.78 -36.52
C ILE A 1184 3.55 7.38 -36.87
N VAL A 1185 3.43 6.46 -35.92
CA VAL A 1185 3.87 5.07 -36.07
C VAL A 1185 2.72 4.23 -36.60
N ASP A 1186 1.54 4.33 -35.97
CA ASP A 1186 0.38 3.53 -36.32
C ASP A 1186 -0.95 4.27 -36.06
N THR A 1187 -2.01 3.84 -36.74
CA THR A 1187 -3.38 4.33 -36.52
C THR A 1187 -4.37 3.19 -36.72
N GLU A 1188 -4.96 2.74 -35.62
CA GLU A 1188 -6.03 1.76 -35.60
C GLU A 1188 -7.38 2.48 -35.59
N SER A 1189 -8.27 2.16 -36.52
CA SER A 1189 -9.62 2.73 -36.57
C SER A 1189 -10.63 1.66 -36.17
N GLY A 1190 -11.26 1.82 -35.00
CA GLY A 1190 -12.42 1.05 -34.58
C GLY A 1190 -13.71 1.58 -35.19
N SER A 1191 -14.85 1.00 -34.79
CA SER A 1191 -16.17 1.41 -35.31
C SER A 1191 -16.64 2.78 -34.83
N GLU A 1192 -16.18 3.24 -33.66
CA GLU A 1192 -16.63 4.51 -33.04
C GLU A 1192 -15.46 5.43 -32.65
N GLU A 1193 -14.37 4.83 -32.20
CA GLU A 1193 -13.14 5.52 -31.79
C GLU A 1193 -11.97 5.02 -32.63
N PHE A 1194 -10.97 5.86 -32.79
CA PHE A 1194 -9.68 5.50 -33.36
C PHE A 1194 -8.60 5.69 -32.30
N THR A 1195 -7.59 4.83 -32.37
CA THR A 1195 -6.40 4.88 -31.53
C THR A 1195 -5.20 5.18 -32.44
N MET A 1196 -4.44 6.22 -32.11
CA MET A 1196 -3.24 6.62 -32.86
C MET A 1196 -2.02 6.50 -31.96
N ILE A 1197 -0.96 5.86 -32.45
CA ILE A 1197 0.31 5.73 -31.78
C ILE A 1197 1.35 6.57 -32.52
N ALA A 1198 2.01 7.47 -31.81
CA ALA A 1198 3.02 8.36 -32.36
C ALA A 1198 4.20 8.52 -31.41
N ASP A 1199 5.40 8.64 -31.97
CA ASP A 1199 6.60 9.02 -31.22
C ASP A 1199 6.75 10.54 -31.28
N CYS A 1200 6.76 11.17 -30.11
CA CYS A 1200 6.78 12.63 -29.96
C CYS A 1200 7.83 13.07 -28.95
N SER A 1201 8.53 14.16 -29.22
CA SER A 1201 9.47 14.75 -28.25
C SER A 1201 8.73 15.19 -26.99
N LEU A 1202 9.27 14.85 -25.81
CA LEU A 1202 8.72 15.30 -24.53
C LEU A 1202 8.60 16.83 -24.46
N ASN A 1203 9.55 17.57 -25.05
CA ASN A 1203 9.51 19.02 -25.12
C ASN A 1203 8.33 19.54 -25.97
N ALA A 1204 7.97 18.81 -27.03
CA ALA A 1204 6.82 19.13 -27.86
C ALA A 1204 5.48 18.73 -27.22
N MET A 1205 5.48 17.93 -26.16
CA MET A 1205 4.26 17.47 -25.47
C MET A 1205 3.75 18.44 -24.40
N PHE A 1206 4.53 19.44 -24.00
CA PHE A 1206 4.06 20.46 -23.06
C PHE A 1206 2.83 21.22 -23.60
N GLY A 1207 1.73 21.20 -22.83
CA GLY A 1207 0.45 21.81 -23.22
C GLY A 1207 -0.33 21.02 -24.28
N PHE A 1208 0.07 19.79 -24.61
CA PHE A 1208 -0.62 18.96 -25.60
C PHE A 1208 -2.08 18.68 -25.22
N SER A 1209 -2.35 18.39 -23.95
CA SER A 1209 -3.71 18.12 -23.44
C SER A 1209 -4.72 19.20 -23.82
N THR A 1210 -4.36 20.47 -23.66
CA THR A 1210 -5.22 21.62 -23.99
C THR A 1210 -5.53 21.68 -25.50
N HIS A 1211 -4.53 21.46 -26.34
CA HIS A 1211 -4.71 21.43 -27.80
C HIS A 1211 -5.52 20.22 -28.27
N LEU A 1212 -5.28 19.04 -27.71
CA LEU A 1212 -6.03 17.83 -28.02
C LEU A 1212 -7.51 18.00 -27.66
N ARG A 1213 -7.80 18.51 -26.46
CA ARG A 1213 -9.17 18.78 -26.02
C ARG A 1213 -9.85 19.80 -26.93
N ALA A 1214 -9.17 20.86 -27.35
CA ALA A 1214 -9.74 21.81 -28.30
C ALA A 1214 -10.05 21.17 -29.66
N ALA A 1215 -9.15 20.33 -30.18
CA ALA A 1215 -9.30 19.66 -31.48
C ALA A 1215 -10.40 18.58 -31.50
N THR A 1216 -10.68 17.97 -30.34
CA THR A 1216 -11.61 16.84 -30.16
C THR A 1216 -12.89 17.21 -29.39
N GLN A 1217 -13.13 18.50 -29.16
CA GLN A 1217 -14.22 19.00 -28.31
C GLN A 1217 -14.25 18.38 -26.90
N GLY A 1218 -13.07 18.04 -26.37
CA GLY A 1218 -12.86 17.45 -25.06
C GLY A 1218 -13.13 15.95 -24.97
N LYS A 1219 -13.24 15.25 -26.12
CA LYS A 1219 -13.49 13.80 -26.16
C LYS A 1219 -12.22 12.95 -26.36
N GLY A 1220 -11.09 13.58 -26.69
CA GLY A 1220 -9.83 12.88 -26.88
C GLY A 1220 -9.07 12.69 -25.57
N GLU A 1221 -8.53 11.49 -25.40
CA GLU A 1221 -7.65 11.09 -24.29
C GLU A 1221 -6.29 10.70 -24.85
N PHE A 1222 -5.22 10.86 -24.06
CA PHE A 1222 -3.90 10.40 -24.44
C PHE A 1222 -3.13 9.86 -23.23
N SER A 1223 -2.29 8.87 -23.48
CA SER A 1223 -1.25 8.40 -22.56
C SER A 1223 0.10 8.54 -23.23
N MET A 1224 1.16 8.71 -22.44
CA MET A 1224 2.52 8.77 -22.95
C MET A 1224 3.48 8.05 -22.03
N GLU A 1225 4.42 7.29 -22.61
CA GLU A 1225 5.45 6.55 -21.90
C GLU A 1225 6.81 6.81 -22.57
N PHE A 1226 7.90 6.73 -21.82
CA PHE A 1226 9.24 6.87 -22.40
C PHE A 1226 9.49 5.75 -23.41
N SER A 1227 9.95 6.12 -24.61
CA SER A 1227 10.24 5.18 -25.70
C SER A 1227 11.75 4.94 -25.82
N HIS A 1228 12.48 5.98 -26.25
CA HIS A 1228 13.93 5.94 -26.46
C HIS A 1228 14.46 7.37 -26.65
N TYR A 1229 15.79 7.51 -26.67
CA TYR A 1229 16.45 8.77 -27.03
C TYR A 1229 16.71 8.87 -28.53
N ALA A 1230 16.47 10.05 -29.12
CA ALA A 1230 16.75 10.33 -30.52
C ALA A 1230 17.48 11.68 -30.71
N PRO A 1231 18.27 11.86 -31.79
CA PRO A 1231 18.94 13.13 -32.05
C PRO A 1231 17.97 14.30 -32.15
N ALA A 1232 18.22 15.32 -31.33
CA ALA A 1232 17.43 16.54 -31.33
C ALA A 1232 17.60 17.30 -32.67
N PRO A 1233 16.55 17.98 -33.17
CA PRO A 1233 16.65 18.78 -34.38
C PRO A 1233 17.78 19.83 -34.29
N PRO A 1234 18.53 20.10 -35.39
CA PRO A 1234 19.68 21.00 -35.35
C PRO A 1234 19.38 22.43 -34.86
N HIS A 1235 18.15 22.90 -35.07
CA HIS A 1235 17.71 24.20 -34.55
C HIS A 1235 17.57 24.17 -33.02
N LEU A 1236 16.96 23.11 -32.47
CA LEU A 1236 16.77 22.94 -31.04
C LEU A 1236 18.11 22.75 -30.32
N GLN A 1237 19.02 21.95 -30.89
CA GLN A 1237 20.37 21.78 -30.33
C GLN A 1237 21.11 23.12 -30.20
N LYS A 1238 21.08 23.97 -31.22
CA LYS A 1238 21.72 25.30 -31.16
C LYS A 1238 21.11 26.19 -30.09
N GLU A 1239 19.79 26.14 -29.93
CA GLU A 1239 19.09 26.90 -28.90
C GLU A 1239 19.49 26.47 -27.48
N LEU A 1240 19.51 25.15 -27.23
CA LEU A 1240 19.90 24.58 -25.93
C LEU A 1240 21.35 24.92 -25.57
N VAL A 1241 22.28 24.80 -26.53
CA VAL A 1241 23.69 25.15 -26.30
C VAL A 1241 23.84 26.64 -25.96
N ALA A 1242 23.15 27.53 -26.70
CA ALA A 1242 23.19 28.97 -26.41
C ALA A 1242 22.56 29.32 -25.04
N GLN A 1243 21.55 28.57 -24.58
CA GLN A 1243 20.98 28.73 -23.24
C GLN A 1243 21.99 28.29 -22.16
N TYR A 1244 22.63 27.14 -22.34
CA TYR A 1244 23.62 26.62 -21.41
C TYR A 1244 24.86 27.54 -21.28
N GLU A 1245 25.35 28.09 -22.39
CA GLU A 1245 26.44 29.08 -22.38
C GLU A 1245 26.08 30.33 -21.55
N LYS A 1246 24.86 30.85 -21.71
CA LYS A 1246 24.37 31.99 -20.90
C LYS A 1246 24.27 31.64 -19.42
N GLU A 1247 23.83 30.43 -19.08
CA GLU A 1247 23.78 29.97 -17.68
C GLU A 1247 25.18 29.87 -17.07
N LEU A 1248 26.16 29.38 -17.83
CA LEU A 1248 27.56 29.33 -17.40
C LEU A 1248 28.13 30.73 -17.19
N GLU A 1249 27.87 31.68 -18.09
CA GLU A 1249 28.28 33.07 -17.92
C GLU A 1249 27.64 33.71 -16.68
N ALA A 1250 26.35 33.47 -16.45
CA ALA A 1250 25.65 33.95 -15.27
C ALA A 1250 26.21 33.37 -13.97
N LYS A 1251 26.62 32.08 -13.97
CA LYS A 1251 27.30 31.44 -12.83
C LYS A 1251 28.72 31.94 -12.61
N ARG A 1252 29.43 32.40 -13.65
CA ARG A 1252 30.78 32.98 -13.54
C ARG A 1252 30.75 34.43 -13.05
N ASN A 1253 29.64 35.13 -13.29
CA ASN A 1253 29.43 36.52 -12.87
C ASN A 1253 28.82 36.65 -11.47
N LYS A 1254 28.22 35.59 -10.93
CA LYS A 1254 27.83 35.45 -9.52
C LYS A 1254 29.00 34.93 -8.70
#